data_AF-A0A523VKJ2-F1
#
_entry.id   AF-A0A523VKJ2-F1
#
_cell.length_a   1.000
_cell.length_b   1.000
_cell.length_c   1.000
_cell.angle_alpha   90.00
_cell.angle_beta   90.00
_cell.angle_gamma   90.00
#
_symmetry.space_group_name_H-M   'P 1'
#
loop_
_entity.id
_entity.type
_entity.pdbx_description
1 polymer ?
#
loop_
_entity_poly.entity_id
_entity_poly.type
_entity_poly.pdbx_seq_one_letter_code
_entity_poly.pdbx_strand_id
1 'polypeptide(L)'
;MPSKTDFFFRGSLAALDPDVARLIGLETERQARKLILIPSESSAPLAVREAVQSVLMNVYAEGYPHAETRGMSEDEILDFEQYLAHYNRYGDQRYYRGVEYANIVESLARRRCAQAFATDAVPADQIQANVQPLSGAPANMAAMLALLEPGDTIMSMKLAHGGHLTHGSPANVSGKLYNPVFYRVNEETERLDYDEVEQLAREHNPKLIIAGYTSYPHLPDWEAFRQIADLVGAYLLADIAHVAGMVIAGVYPNPVDHAHVTSFTTHKTLCGPRAACLLTTDPRLAHKIDRAVFPGIQGGPHVNKFAAMATAFRLAQTKQFRQLQQQIVANASALAKALVKRGLRTPCGGTETHLLLVDCKTIRAPDGTPLMGGPTAGLLESIGLVVNRNAIPGDRSARNPSGIRLGTPWVTQRGLREPEMERIADVVARAMKGSEPLEYAGVRRPLYRSRIDFDLLLELRAEVAKLADAAGIDFEPSDAGGDAKSPKPAAPRSKGQVYQVEIEGRSAASFLEQITPTGIADLTEGEWRGAVLLEPSGQVMSRVLLQRPGSALDRYRLAVPGKHSGRVVAWLRALSDGRTRFDERDLLVKLPGPVVVRELGAAHDTLPGQDDLQGRYKPSATSKPYFVGLSSDTYKELETEALRRFEWQESEREDRRGPLFDWHVARGAKMAPFAGWEMPTWYSSISDEHHAVRESAGLFDLTHMGIFEITGPHAAYFLNLVCTNDVDLLRPGESQYTFLLAPHGQVLDDAMLYALEGPRYLMVVNAANAERAWAWLHAVNEGSVLIDEMRPGARLSFRAKLANLSRPHAGKKQLVAVALQGPRSRDILVGLLEAARHDALPALHALQALERTDVAELRVSSPGVPEGAFDLAVARTGYTGEAMGFELLLHPDAVPPLWEQLLAIGEPQGLRPIGLGARDSLRTEAGLPLYGHELEGPLDLRPDDAGFAGYVKLHKPFFIGRRACIEHGAQRQMAVIRFRIGEKGVRVPKPEDVVVDGHGRVIGQVTSCALDSDGHLVGQAYVDQRHTAEGTEINVFPRPNREDWDKPYDMLEVGDKLVLHSEARVIQRFLRRR
;
A
#
# COMPACT_ATOMS: atom_id res chain seq x y z
N MET A 1 -10.23 6.18 56.49
CA MET A 1 -9.78 6.39 55.09
C MET A 1 -8.28 6.14 55.06
N PRO A 2 -7.71 5.46 54.05
CA PRO A 2 -6.27 5.29 53.98
C PRO A 2 -5.60 6.67 53.93
N SER A 3 -4.53 6.83 54.70
CA SER A 3 -3.69 8.03 54.73
C SER A 3 -3.31 8.46 53.31
N LYS A 4 -3.60 9.72 52.93
CA LYS A 4 -3.31 10.31 51.61
C LYS A 4 -1.81 10.57 51.35
N THR A 5 -0.92 9.77 51.93
CA THR A 5 0.53 10.01 51.88
C THR A 5 1.30 9.03 50.99
N ASP A 6 0.64 8.05 50.39
CA ASP A 6 1.30 7.14 49.43
C ASP A 6 1.15 7.62 47.97
N PHE A 7 2.03 7.12 47.10
CA PHE A 7 2.12 7.51 45.69
C PHE A 7 1.33 6.58 44.75
N PHE A 8 0.39 5.76 45.25
CA PHE A 8 -0.37 4.85 44.39
C PHE A 8 -1.47 5.58 43.61
N PHE A 9 -1.46 5.43 42.28
CA PHE A 9 -2.57 5.83 41.42
C PHE A 9 -3.78 4.93 41.69
N ARG A 10 -4.88 5.52 42.17
CA ARG A 10 -6.13 4.83 42.47
C ARG A 10 -7.22 5.29 41.51
N GLY A 11 -7.94 4.34 40.92
CA GLY A 11 -9.03 4.60 39.98
C GLY A 11 -9.18 3.48 38.97
N SER A 12 -10.32 3.43 38.28
CA SER A 12 -10.48 2.56 37.11
C SER A 12 -9.79 3.17 35.89
N LEU A 13 -9.55 2.35 34.86
CA LEU A 13 -9.02 2.84 33.58
C LEU A 13 -9.87 3.99 33.02
N ALA A 14 -11.20 3.86 33.05
CA ALA A 14 -12.09 4.91 32.55
C ALA A 14 -11.98 6.24 33.30
N ALA A 15 -11.57 6.22 34.58
CA ALA A 15 -11.37 7.44 35.37
C ALA A 15 -9.98 8.07 35.16
N LEU A 16 -8.95 7.27 34.94
CA LEU A 16 -7.56 7.73 34.81
C LEU A 16 -7.16 8.01 33.35
N ASP A 17 -7.69 7.23 32.40
CA ASP A 17 -7.45 7.33 30.97
C ASP A 17 -8.74 6.95 30.18
N PRO A 18 -9.68 7.89 30.05
CA PRO A 18 -10.94 7.67 29.35
C PRO A 18 -10.76 7.39 27.84
N ASP A 19 -9.67 7.86 27.24
CA ASP A 19 -9.40 7.65 25.80
C ASP A 19 -9.03 6.20 25.52
N VAL A 20 -8.14 5.61 26.32
CA VAL A 20 -7.82 4.17 26.22
C VAL A 20 -9.04 3.32 26.57
N ALA A 21 -9.82 3.71 27.58
CA ALA A 21 -11.07 3.02 27.90
C ALA A 21 -12.06 3.01 26.71
N ARG A 22 -12.20 4.14 26.01
CA ARG A 22 -13.03 4.25 24.81
C ARG A 22 -12.50 3.36 23.68
N LEU A 23 -11.20 3.33 23.43
CA LEU A 23 -10.60 2.45 22.41
C LEU A 23 -10.82 0.97 22.71
N ILE A 24 -10.72 0.55 23.98
CA ILE A 24 -11.05 -0.82 24.39
C ILE A 24 -12.53 -1.09 24.13
N GLY A 25 -13.43 -0.18 24.48
CA GLY A 25 -14.86 -0.30 24.18
C GLY A 25 -15.16 -0.49 22.69
N LEU A 26 -14.50 0.28 21.81
CA LEU A 26 -14.62 0.13 20.36
C LEU A 26 -14.18 -1.27 19.86
N GLU A 27 -13.11 -1.83 20.42
CA GLU A 27 -12.64 -3.17 20.06
C GLU A 27 -13.55 -4.27 20.61
N THR A 28 -14.06 -4.11 21.84
CA THR A 28 -15.09 -4.98 22.42
C THR A 28 -16.30 -5.08 21.49
N GLU A 29 -16.78 -3.94 20.98
CA GLU A 29 -17.87 -3.90 20.01
C GLU A 29 -17.52 -4.62 18.70
N ARG A 30 -16.32 -4.39 18.17
CA ARG A 30 -15.88 -5.04 16.93
C ARG A 30 -15.89 -6.56 17.08
N GLN A 31 -15.38 -7.09 18.20
CA GLN A 31 -15.30 -8.52 18.45
C GLN A 31 -16.67 -9.17 18.69
N ALA A 32 -17.60 -8.46 19.33
CA ALA A 32 -18.97 -8.93 19.51
C ALA A 32 -19.77 -8.93 18.19
N ARG A 33 -19.68 -7.84 17.42
CA ARG A 33 -20.56 -7.60 16.25
C ARG A 33 -20.02 -8.13 14.92
N LYS A 34 -18.80 -8.67 14.88
CA LYS A 34 -18.21 -9.30 13.67
C LYS A 34 -17.93 -10.78 13.90
N LEU A 35 -17.89 -11.54 12.82
CA LEU A 35 -17.43 -12.94 12.84
C LEU A 35 -15.96 -12.97 12.42
N ILE A 36 -15.09 -13.32 13.36
CA ILE A 36 -13.66 -13.41 13.13
C ILE A 36 -13.33 -14.81 12.63
N LEU A 37 -12.78 -14.88 11.43
CA LEU A 37 -12.36 -16.10 10.73
C LEU A 37 -10.85 -16.10 10.49
N ILE A 38 -10.07 -15.35 11.28
CA ILE A 38 -8.61 -15.40 11.26
C ILE A 38 -8.18 -16.67 12.04
N PRO A 39 -7.50 -17.65 11.42
CA PRO A 39 -7.20 -18.95 12.07
C PRO A 39 -6.21 -18.86 13.24
N SER A 40 -5.51 -17.74 13.37
CA SER A 40 -4.58 -17.47 14.48
C SER A 40 -5.22 -16.67 15.62
N GLU A 41 -6.50 -16.32 15.52
CA GLU A 41 -7.23 -15.59 16.56
C GLU A 41 -8.19 -16.54 17.31
N SER A 42 -8.26 -16.34 18.63
CA SER A 42 -9.17 -17.00 19.56
C SER A 42 -9.42 -16.04 20.73
N SER A 43 -10.47 -16.30 21.51
CA SER A 43 -10.71 -15.59 22.78
C SER A 43 -10.11 -16.39 23.93
N ALA A 44 -9.32 -15.73 24.78
CA ALA A 44 -8.87 -16.35 26.03
C ALA A 44 -10.02 -16.36 27.04
N PRO A 45 -10.32 -17.51 27.71
CA PRO A 45 -11.35 -17.59 28.73
C PRO A 45 -11.17 -16.51 29.80
N LEU A 46 -12.27 -16.04 30.40
CA LEU A 46 -12.25 -14.99 31.42
C LEU A 46 -11.24 -15.28 32.54
N ALA A 47 -11.20 -16.51 33.07
CA ALA A 47 -10.24 -16.92 34.10
C ALA A 47 -8.76 -16.77 33.67
N VAL A 48 -8.46 -16.95 32.38
CA VAL A 48 -7.11 -16.71 31.82
C VAL A 48 -6.82 -15.21 31.77
N ARG A 49 -7.80 -14.38 31.38
CA ARG A 49 -7.69 -12.92 31.35
C ARG A 49 -7.50 -12.34 32.76
N GLU A 50 -8.22 -12.84 33.75
CA GLU A 50 -8.06 -12.50 35.18
C GLU A 50 -6.65 -12.80 35.68
N ALA A 51 -6.10 -13.97 35.37
CA ALA A 51 -4.74 -14.33 35.73
C ALA A 51 -3.69 -13.39 35.11
N VAL A 52 -3.88 -12.97 33.86
CA VAL A 52 -2.99 -11.98 33.21
C VAL A 52 -3.02 -10.62 33.93
N GLN A 53 -4.17 -10.20 34.46
CA GLN A 53 -4.35 -8.90 35.15
C GLN A 53 -3.94 -8.92 36.63
N SER A 54 -3.46 -10.05 37.13
CA SER A 54 -3.09 -10.21 38.54
C SER A 54 -1.83 -9.45 38.94
N VAL A 55 -1.64 -9.28 40.25
CA VAL A 55 -0.46 -8.61 40.85
C VAL A 55 0.89 -9.27 40.54
N LEU A 56 0.88 -10.49 39.99
CA LEU A 56 2.08 -11.18 39.53
C LEU A 56 2.83 -10.40 38.44
N MET A 57 2.18 -9.45 37.75
CA MET A 57 2.86 -8.59 36.78
C MET A 57 3.96 -7.70 37.39
N ASN A 58 3.93 -7.51 38.72
CA ASN A 58 4.89 -6.68 39.44
C ASN A 58 6.17 -7.43 39.84
N VAL A 59 6.22 -8.76 39.66
CA VAL A 59 7.30 -9.61 40.17
C VAL A 59 8.40 -9.77 39.13
N TYR A 60 9.63 -9.43 39.52
CA TYR A 60 10.83 -9.64 38.70
C TYR A 60 11.51 -10.94 39.15
N ALA A 61 11.58 -11.94 38.26
CA ALA A 61 11.99 -13.30 38.61
C ALA A 61 13.02 -13.88 37.62
N GLU A 62 14.16 -13.21 37.40
CA GLU A 62 15.21 -13.73 36.52
C GLU A 62 15.79 -15.06 37.00
N GLY A 63 16.07 -15.95 36.05
CA GLY A 63 16.47 -17.34 36.29
C GLY A 63 15.28 -18.30 36.26
N TYR A 64 15.43 -19.44 36.95
CA TYR A 64 14.51 -20.56 36.90
C TYR A 64 14.26 -21.14 38.31
N PRO A 65 13.10 -21.79 38.55
CA PRO A 65 12.91 -22.62 39.74
C PRO A 65 13.92 -23.77 39.77
N HIS A 66 14.14 -24.36 40.95
CA HIS A 66 15.00 -25.52 41.11
C HIS A 66 14.65 -26.65 40.13
N ALA A 67 15.67 -27.30 39.57
CA ALA A 67 15.50 -28.32 38.53
C ALA A 67 14.61 -29.51 38.97
N GLU A 68 14.61 -29.86 40.26
CA GLU A 68 13.78 -30.92 40.83
C GLU A 68 12.27 -30.70 40.63
N THR A 69 11.83 -29.44 40.55
CA THR A 69 10.42 -29.08 40.33
C THR A 69 9.87 -29.57 38.99
N ARG A 70 10.75 -29.94 38.05
CA ARG A 70 10.37 -30.52 36.75
C ARG A 70 9.77 -31.93 36.90
N GLY A 71 10.16 -32.67 37.95
CA GLY A 71 9.68 -34.03 38.23
C GLY A 71 8.56 -34.10 39.27
N MET A 72 8.21 -32.98 39.92
CA MET A 72 7.18 -32.95 40.95
C MET A 72 5.76 -33.06 40.38
N SER A 73 4.87 -33.71 41.11
CA SER A 73 3.43 -33.68 40.90
C SER A 73 2.84 -32.29 41.17
N GLU A 74 1.59 -32.05 40.73
CA GLU A 74 0.91 -30.80 41.06
C GLU A 74 0.72 -30.64 42.57
N ASP A 75 0.44 -31.72 43.31
CA ASP A 75 0.24 -31.68 44.76
C ASP A 75 1.53 -31.32 45.49
N GLU A 76 2.68 -31.87 45.08
CA GLU A 76 3.99 -31.49 45.63
C GLU A 76 4.35 -30.04 45.31
N ILE A 77 4.06 -29.56 44.09
CA ILE A 77 4.31 -28.16 43.70
C ILE A 77 3.43 -27.19 44.51
N LEU A 78 2.20 -27.61 44.83
CA LEU A 78 1.21 -26.81 45.55
C LEU A 78 1.28 -26.97 47.08
N ASP A 79 2.21 -27.76 47.60
CA ASP A 79 2.55 -27.75 49.03
C ASP A 79 3.35 -26.48 49.38
N PHE A 80 2.60 -25.37 49.51
CA PHE A 80 3.17 -24.06 49.82
C PHE A 80 3.95 -24.07 51.13
N GLU A 81 3.49 -24.81 52.14
CA GLU A 81 4.12 -24.82 53.46
C GLU A 81 5.49 -25.50 53.38
N GLN A 82 5.57 -26.67 52.75
CA GLN A 82 6.82 -27.38 52.54
C GLN A 82 7.78 -26.56 51.66
N TYR A 83 7.29 -26.00 50.55
CA TYR A 83 8.10 -25.19 49.66
C TYR A 83 8.64 -23.94 50.35
N LEU A 84 7.80 -23.20 51.09
CA LEU A 84 8.22 -22.01 51.83
C LEU A 84 9.22 -22.33 52.93
N ALA A 85 9.05 -23.46 53.65
CA ALA A 85 10.02 -23.91 54.63
C ALA A 85 11.39 -24.18 54.00
N HIS A 86 11.41 -24.86 52.84
CA HIS A 86 12.64 -25.11 52.09
C HIS A 86 13.28 -23.81 51.57
N TYR A 87 12.49 -22.94 50.92
CA TYR A 87 12.93 -21.65 50.39
C TYR A 87 13.51 -20.74 51.49
N ASN A 88 12.87 -20.66 52.65
CA ASN A 88 13.36 -19.87 53.78
C ASN A 88 14.64 -20.46 54.40
N ARG A 89 14.82 -21.78 54.34
CA ARG A 89 15.98 -22.47 54.93
C ARG A 89 17.20 -22.42 54.02
N TYR A 90 17.03 -22.66 52.73
CA TYR A 90 18.12 -22.87 51.77
C TYR A 90 18.25 -21.77 50.71
N GLY A 91 17.28 -20.86 50.63
CA GLY A 91 17.24 -19.79 49.62
C GLY A 91 16.73 -20.28 48.26
N ASP A 92 17.03 -19.49 47.23
CA ASP A 92 16.59 -19.70 45.85
C ASP A 92 17.75 -19.54 44.84
N GLN A 93 17.62 -20.19 43.68
CA GLN A 93 18.55 -20.10 42.55
C GLN A 93 18.33 -18.88 41.66
N ARG A 94 17.17 -18.20 41.78
CA ARG A 94 16.92 -16.96 41.04
C ARG A 94 17.84 -15.82 41.47
N TYR A 95 18.02 -14.88 40.55
CA TYR A 95 18.87 -13.69 40.74
C TYR A 95 18.26 -12.69 41.74
N TYR A 96 16.93 -12.72 41.92
CA TYR A 96 16.18 -11.84 42.83
C TYR A 96 15.48 -12.66 43.92
N ARG A 97 15.25 -12.03 45.07
CA ARG A 97 14.47 -12.61 46.20
C ARG A 97 13.01 -12.12 46.17
N GLY A 98 12.14 -12.73 46.96
CA GLY A 98 10.70 -12.41 47.00
C GLY A 98 9.92 -13.04 45.84
N VAL A 99 10.40 -14.19 45.37
CA VAL A 99 9.92 -14.90 44.17
C VAL A 99 9.34 -16.28 44.50
N GLU A 100 9.08 -16.57 45.78
CA GLU A 100 8.59 -17.86 46.25
C GLU A 100 7.35 -18.34 45.47
N TYR A 101 6.36 -17.47 45.29
CA TYR A 101 5.15 -17.80 44.53
C TYR A 101 5.36 -17.77 43.01
N ALA A 102 6.36 -17.01 42.52
CA ALA A 102 6.74 -17.03 41.11
C ALA A 102 7.34 -18.40 40.72
N ASN A 103 8.13 -19.01 41.61
CA ASN A 103 8.64 -20.36 41.42
C ASN A 103 7.51 -21.39 41.38
N ILE A 104 6.60 -21.35 42.35
CA ILE A 104 5.47 -22.28 42.39
C ILE A 104 4.63 -22.18 41.12
N VAL A 105 4.26 -20.97 40.70
CA VAL A 105 3.40 -20.81 39.51
C VAL A 105 4.11 -21.15 38.20
N GLU A 106 5.43 -20.89 38.08
CA GLU A 106 6.21 -21.32 36.92
C GLU A 106 6.32 -22.86 36.88
N SER A 107 6.64 -23.50 38.00
CA SER A 107 6.69 -24.95 38.12
C SER A 107 5.34 -25.60 37.79
N LEU A 108 4.24 -25.04 38.29
CA LEU A 108 2.90 -25.50 37.99
C LEU A 108 2.57 -25.36 36.49
N ALA A 109 2.94 -24.24 35.87
CA ALA A 109 2.75 -24.04 34.44
C ALA A 109 3.54 -25.06 33.62
N ARG A 110 4.80 -25.35 34.00
CA ARG A 110 5.63 -26.38 33.36
C ARG A 110 5.02 -27.77 33.50
N ARG A 111 4.60 -28.14 34.71
CA ARG A 111 4.01 -29.46 35.00
C ARG A 111 2.73 -29.67 34.19
N ARG A 112 1.82 -28.69 34.20
CA ARG A 112 0.57 -28.77 33.42
C ARG A 112 0.80 -28.77 31.92
N CYS A 113 1.83 -28.06 31.45
CA CYS A 113 2.24 -28.11 30.06
C CYS A 113 2.71 -29.52 29.67
N ALA A 114 3.61 -30.11 30.46
CA ALA A 114 4.08 -31.48 30.26
C ALA A 114 2.93 -32.51 30.29
N GLN A 115 2.01 -32.41 31.25
CA GLN A 115 0.84 -33.27 31.33
C GLN A 115 -0.09 -33.12 30.11
N ALA A 116 -0.29 -31.90 29.61
CA ALA A 116 -1.15 -31.65 28.46
C ALA A 116 -0.61 -32.26 27.16
N PHE A 117 0.71 -32.43 27.04
CA PHE A 117 1.37 -33.02 25.87
C PHE A 117 1.81 -34.47 26.05
N ALA A 118 1.61 -35.06 27.24
CA ALA A 118 1.96 -36.44 27.49
C ALA A 118 1.19 -37.40 26.58
N THR A 119 1.86 -38.47 26.17
CA THR A 119 1.27 -39.59 25.40
C THR A 119 1.47 -40.88 26.17
N ASP A 120 0.84 -41.97 25.70
CA ASP A 120 1.07 -43.30 26.28
C ASP A 120 2.55 -43.74 26.17
N ALA A 121 3.27 -43.25 25.16
CA ALA A 121 4.68 -43.54 24.93
C ALA A 121 5.62 -42.58 25.69
N VAL A 122 5.24 -41.31 25.83
CA VAL A 122 6.05 -40.26 26.47
C VAL A 122 5.26 -39.66 27.64
N PRO A 123 5.47 -40.16 28.87
CA PRO A 123 4.78 -39.62 30.05
C PRO A 123 5.28 -38.21 30.39
N ALA A 124 4.47 -37.46 31.13
CA ALA A 124 4.75 -36.07 31.50
C ALA A 124 6.12 -35.88 32.18
N ASP A 125 6.59 -36.86 32.95
CA ASP A 125 7.88 -36.80 33.66
C ASP A 125 9.09 -36.80 32.71
N GLN A 126 8.90 -37.22 31.46
CA GLN A 126 9.93 -37.16 30.41
C GLN A 126 9.90 -35.87 29.58
N ILE A 127 8.88 -35.02 29.77
CA ILE A 127 8.71 -33.80 28.98
C ILE A 127 9.26 -32.59 29.74
N GLN A 128 10.30 -31.98 29.19
CA GLN A 128 10.92 -30.77 29.73
C GLN A 128 10.33 -29.54 29.08
N ALA A 129 9.57 -28.76 29.84
CA ALA A 129 8.94 -27.52 29.36
C ALA A 129 9.70 -26.26 29.80
N ASN A 130 9.96 -25.35 28.87
CA ASN A 130 10.27 -23.96 29.14
C ASN A 130 9.07 -23.08 28.76
N VAL A 131 8.54 -22.34 29.73
CA VAL A 131 7.32 -21.52 29.63
C VAL A 131 7.61 -20.01 29.65
N GLN A 132 8.89 -19.60 29.52
CA GLN A 132 9.28 -18.19 29.56
C GLN A 132 9.26 -17.43 28.21
N PRO A 133 9.30 -18.07 27.02
CA PRO A 133 9.28 -17.32 25.77
C PRO A 133 8.10 -16.36 25.65
N LEU A 134 8.38 -15.08 25.38
CA LEU A 134 7.38 -14.02 25.36
C LEU A 134 6.34 -14.19 24.24
N SER A 135 6.72 -14.84 23.13
CA SER A 135 5.85 -15.18 22.00
C SER A 135 6.54 -16.21 21.09
N GLY A 136 5.87 -16.61 20.01
CA GLY A 136 6.37 -17.67 19.12
C GLY A 136 7.67 -17.33 18.40
N ALA A 137 7.86 -16.07 18.00
CA ALA A 137 9.10 -15.66 17.33
C ALA A 137 10.32 -15.72 18.27
N PRO A 138 10.29 -15.14 19.48
CA PRO A 138 11.32 -15.38 20.49
C PRO A 138 11.54 -16.87 20.81
N ALA A 139 10.48 -17.68 20.90
CA ALA A 139 10.62 -19.12 21.15
C ALA A 139 11.43 -19.83 20.06
N ASN A 140 11.11 -19.61 18.78
CA ASN A 140 11.85 -20.22 17.68
C ASN A 140 13.29 -19.70 17.64
N MET A 141 13.53 -18.41 17.93
CA MET A 141 14.90 -17.88 18.00
C MET A 141 15.70 -18.49 19.13
N ALA A 142 15.11 -18.69 20.31
CA ALA A 142 15.79 -19.39 21.41
C ALA A 142 16.09 -20.85 21.07
N ALA A 143 15.15 -21.55 20.39
CA ALA A 143 15.40 -22.90 19.90
C ALA A 143 16.57 -22.94 18.91
N MET A 144 16.62 -22.02 17.94
CA MET A 144 17.72 -21.94 16.98
C MET A 144 19.04 -21.58 17.67
N LEU A 145 19.05 -20.60 18.57
CA LEU A 145 20.24 -20.21 19.34
C LEU A 145 20.77 -21.36 20.22
N ALA A 146 19.88 -22.21 20.74
CA ALA A 146 20.27 -23.39 21.53
C ALA A 146 20.92 -24.49 20.68
N LEU A 147 20.63 -24.54 19.38
CA LEU A 147 20.96 -25.66 18.50
C LEU A 147 21.97 -25.33 17.40
N LEU A 148 22.13 -24.05 17.04
CA LEU A 148 22.81 -23.59 15.83
C LEU A 148 23.80 -22.47 16.11
N GLU A 149 24.83 -22.38 15.27
CA GLU A 149 25.75 -21.25 15.16
C GLU A 149 25.38 -20.37 13.93
N PRO A 150 25.69 -19.07 13.93
CA PRO A 150 25.51 -18.24 12.73
C PRO A 150 26.24 -18.82 11.51
N GLY A 151 25.56 -18.85 10.37
CA GLY A 151 26.02 -19.48 9.13
C GLY A 151 25.56 -20.92 8.93
N ASP A 152 25.07 -21.60 9.98
CA ASP A 152 24.50 -22.94 9.83
C ASP A 152 23.31 -22.96 8.85
N THR A 153 23.13 -24.08 8.18
CA THR A 153 22.03 -24.27 7.22
C THR A 153 20.76 -24.71 7.94
N ILE A 154 19.65 -24.04 7.66
CA ILE A 154 18.31 -24.40 8.13
C ILE A 154 17.42 -24.76 6.95
N MET A 155 16.56 -25.76 7.12
CA MET A 155 15.60 -26.17 6.10
C MET A 155 14.17 -26.03 6.61
N SER A 156 13.29 -25.39 5.83
CA SER A 156 11.91 -25.10 6.24
C SER A 156 10.94 -24.96 5.06
N MET A 157 9.64 -24.79 5.35
CA MET A 157 8.65 -24.57 4.29
C MET A 157 8.76 -23.15 3.71
N LYS A 158 8.72 -23.03 2.38
CA LYS A 158 8.68 -21.73 1.70
C LYS A 158 7.49 -20.88 2.18
N LEU A 159 7.72 -19.60 2.48
CA LEU A 159 6.70 -18.67 2.99
C LEU A 159 5.44 -18.58 2.09
N ALA A 160 5.64 -18.57 0.77
CA ALA A 160 4.53 -18.49 -0.19
C ALA A 160 3.63 -19.74 -0.20
N HIS A 161 4.12 -20.88 0.32
CA HIS A 161 3.41 -22.15 0.32
C HIS A 161 2.85 -22.52 1.70
N GLY A 162 3.09 -21.71 2.73
CA GLY A 162 2.50 -21.91 4.06
C GLY A 162 3.45 -21.81 5.25
N GLY A 163 4.75 -21.59 5.01
CA GLY A 163 5.76 -21.40 6.05
C GLY A 163 5.55 -20.13 6.88
N HIS A 164 6.40 -19.92 7.89
CA HIS A 164 6.37 -18.75 8.76
C HIS A 164 7.61 -17.86 8.59
N LEU A 165 7.49 -16.57 8.92
CA LEU A 165 8.59 -15.60 8.79
C LEU A 165 9.85 -15.99 9.59
N THR A 166 9.68 -16.65 10.74
CA THR A 166 10.80 -17.04 11.63
C THR A 166 11.53 -18.28 11.17
N HIS A 167 11.16 -18.86 10.04
CA HIS A 167 11.74 -20.10 9.52
C HIS A 167 12.77 -19.82 8.41
N GLY A 168 13.50 -18.68 8.48
CA GLY A 168 14.55 -18.35 7.51
C GLY A 168 14.18 -17.28 6.47
N SER A 169 13.08 -16.54 6.65
CA SER A 169 12.76 -15.42 5.76
C SER A 169 13.86 -14.34 5.80
N PRO A 170 14.30 -13.77 4.66
CA PRO A 170 15.31 -12.71 4.64
C PRO A 170 14.85 -11.42 5.35
N ALA A 171 13.54 -11.28 5.58
CA ALA A 171 12.98 -10.18 6.37
C ALA A 171 13.11 -10.39 7.88
N ASN A 172 13.41 -11.60 8.34
CA ASN A 172 13.55 -11.97 9.75
C ASN A 172 15.03 -12.21 10.11
N VAL A 173 15.36 -12.12 11.39
CA VAL A 173 16.72 -12.40 11.89
C VAL A 173 17.19 -13.83 11.57
N SER A 174 16.29 -14.82 11.55
CA SER A 174 16.63 -16.19 11.14
C SER A 174 17.22 -16.26 9.73
N GLY A 175 16.66 -15.55 8.75
CA GLY A 175 17.20 -15.50 7.38
C GLY A 175 18.39 -14.55 7.20
N LYS A 176 18.77 -13.80 8.25
CA LYS A 176 19.99 -12.97 8.28
C LYS A 176 21.16 -13.69 8.93
N LEU A 177 20.90 -14.54 9.92
CA LEU A 177 21.92 -15.25 10.70
C LEU A 177 22.26 -16.62 10.11
N TYR A 178 21.30 -17.32 9.51
CA TYR A 178 21.45 -18.68 9.02
C TYR A 178 21.34 -18.73 7.50
N ASN A 179 21.76 -19.85 6.89
CA ASN A 179 21.59 -20.11 5.46
C ASN A 179 20.26 -20.88 5.22
N PRO A 180 19.20 -20.25 4.69
CA PRO A 180 17.91 -20.89 4.56
C PRO A 180 17.76 -21.69 3.25
N VAL A 181 17.29 -22.92 3.37
CA VAL A 181 16.83 -23.79 2.28
C VAL A 181 15.33 -24.03 2.44
N PHE A 182 14.57 -24.01 1.35
CA PHE A 182 13.11 -24.09 1.41
C PHE A 182 12.53 -25.28 0.65
N TYR A 183 11.91 -26.21 1.37
CA TYR A 183 11.02 -27.23 0.77
C TYR A 183 9.63 -26.65 0.47
N ARG A 184 8.88 -27.33 -0.39
CA ARG A 184 7.63 -26.82 -0.97
C ARG A 184 6.50 -27.83 -0.78
N VAL A 185 5.37 -27.51 -1.40
CA VAL A 185 4.32 -28.47 -1.68
C VAL A 185 4.46 -28.82 -3.15
N ASN A 186 4.11 -30.06 -3.51
CA ASN A 186 3.98 -30.47 -4.89
C ASN A 186 2.94 -29.58 -5.60
N GLU A 187 3.27 -29.05 -6.78
CA GLU A 187 2.42 -28.06 -7.47
C GLU A 187 1.10 -28.66 -7.99
N GLU A 188 1.05 -29.97 -8.24
CA GLU A 188 -0.13 -30.66 -8.73
C GLU A 188 -1.05 -31.11 -7.59
N THR A 189 -0.49 -31.74 -6.56
CA THR A 189 -1.28 -32.26 -5.44
C THR A 189 -1.53 -31.24 -4.33
N GLU A 190 -0.74 -30.15 -4.30
CA GLU A 190 -0.73 -29.12 -3.26
C GLU A 190 -0.53 -29.70 -1.84
N ARG A 191 0.15 -30.86 -1.75
CA ARG A 191 0.56 -31.56 -0.53
C ARG A 191 2.07 -31.45 -0.34
N LEU A 192 2.54 -31.58 0.90
CA LEU A 192 3.97 -31.76 1.17
C LEU A 192 4.50 -32.98 0.43
N ASP A 193 5.65 -32.82 -0.20
CA ASP A 193 6.36 -33.85 -0.93
C ASP A 193 7.56 -34.29 -0.07
N TYR A 194 7.41 -35.41 0.63
CA TYR A 194 8.44 -35.88 1.54
C TYR A 194 9.70 -36.38 0.82
N ASP A 195 9.56 -36.81 -0.44
CA ASP A 195 10.71 -37.18 -1.29
C ASP A 195 11.52 -35.94 -1.67
N GLU A 196 10.86 -34.83 -2.01
CA GLU A 196 11.53 -33.53 -2.22
C GLU A 196 12.25 -33.07 -0.93
N VAL A 197 11.59 -33.20 0.23
CA VAL A 197 12.18 -32.82 1.52
C VAL A 197 13.42 -33.66 1.81
N GLU A 198 13.38 -34.98 1.58
CA GLU A 198 14.54 -35.86 1.75
C GLU A 198 15.67 -35.49 0.78
N GLN A 199 15.35 -35.28 -0.50
CA GLN A 199 16.33 -34.90 -1.52
C GLN A 199 17.06 -33.62 -1.13
N LEU A 200 16.32 -32.57 -0.75
CA LEU A 200 16.90 -31.29 -0.33
C LEU A 200 17.73 -31.44 0.95
N ALA A 201 17.30 -32.28 1.89
CA ALA A 201 18.08 -32.56 3.10
C ALA A 201 19.44 -33.20 2.76
N ARG A 202 19.47 -34.19 1.85
CA ARG A 202 20.71 -34.83 1.40
C ARG A 202 21.62 -33.87 0.64
N GLU A 203 21.06 -33.01 -0.20
CA GLU A 203 21.81 -32.05 -1.01
C GLU A 203 22.47 -30.96 -0.17
N HIS A 204 21.72 -30.39 0.79
CA HIS A 204 22.15 -29.20 1.52
C HIS A 204 22.64 -29.49 2.95
N ASN A 205 22.49 -30.71 3.44
CA ASN A 205 22.95 -31.17 4.75
C ASN A 205 22.61 -30.18 5.90
N PRO A 206 21.32 -29.81 6.09
CA PRO A 206 20.92 -28.81 7.07
C PRO A 206 21.24 -29.27 8.50
N LYS A 207 21.52 -28.31 9.40
CA LYS A 207 21.67 -28.58 10.84
C LYS A 207 20.34 -28.63 11.56
N LEU A 208 19.33 -27.97 11.01
CA LEU A 208 17.97 -27.92 11.56
C LEU A 208 16.94 -28.05 10.44
N ILE A 209 16.03 -29.00 10.60
CA ILE A 209 14.79 -29.08 9.82
C ILE A 209 13.66 -28.53 10.67
N ILE A 210 12.92 -27.57 10.13
CA ILE A 210 11.76 -26.95 10.78
C ILE A 210 10.50 -27.46 10.09
N ALA A 211 9.65 -28.15 10.85
CA ALA A 211 8.35 -28.65 10.41
C ALA A 211 7.24 -27.93 11.18
N GLY A 212 6.55 -27.01 10.53
CA GLY A 212 5.52 -26.20 11.17
C GLY A 212 4.99 -25.11 10.26
N TYR A 213 3.67 -24.88 10.31
CA TYR A 213 2.99 -24.17 9.23
C TYR A 213 2.06 -23.08 9.75
N THR A 214 2.09 -21.95 9.05
CA THR A 214 1.14 -20.85 9.26
C THR A 214 -0.11 -21.05 8.41
N SER A 215 0.03 -21.68 7.24
CA SER A 215 -1.03 -21.74 6.24
C SER A 215 -0.99 -23.03 5.42
N TYR A 216 -1.01 -24.18 6.11
CA TYR A 216 -1.11 -25.50 5.50
C TYR A 216 -2.25 -26.28 6.18
N PRO A 217 -3.29 -26.73 5.44
CA PRO A 217 -4.51 -27.28 6.02
C PRO A 217 -4.49 -28.80 6.28
N HIS A 218 -3.33 -29.46 6.24
CA HIS A 218 -3.19 -30.92 6.38
C HIS A 218 -2.31 -31.33 7.54
N LEU A 219 -2.50 -32.57 7.98
CA LEU A 219 -1.71 -33.18 9.03
C LEU A 219 -0.29 -33.51 8.51
N PRO A 220 0.75 -33.32 9.34
CA PRO A 220 2.11 -33.72 9.02
C PRO A 220 2.34 -35.18 9.37
N ASP A 221 3.18 -35.83 8.58
CA ASP A 221 3.86 -37.07 8.94
C ASP A 221 5.12 -36.75 9.76
N TRP A 222 5.01 -36.88 11.10
CA TRP A 222 6.13 -36.63 12.00
C TRP A 222 7.21 -37.72 11.93
N GLU A 223 6.83 -38.95 11.62
CA GLU A 223 7.76 -40.06 11.49
C GLU A 223 8.66 -39.83 10.27
N ALA A 224 8.08 -39.47 9.12
CA ALA A 224 8.85 -39.13 7.92
C ALA A 224 9.82 -37.97 8.17
N PHE A 225 9.38 -36.87 8.80
CA PHE A 225 10.28 -35.77 9.14
C PHE A 225 11.41 -36.21 10.08
N ARG A 226 11.12 -37.10 11.04
CA ARG A 226 12.13 -37.62 11.96
C ARG A 226 13.15 -38.48 11.23
N GLN A 227 12.70 -39.40 10.38
CA GLN A 227 13.57 -40.25 9.58
C GLN A 227 14.51 -39.43 8.68
N ILE A 228 13.98 -38.38 8.02
CA ILE A 228 14.78 -37.48 7.19
C ILE A 228 15.80 -36.69 8.03
N ALA A 229 15.41 -36.21 9.22
CA ALA A 229 16.33 -35.50 10.10
C ALA A 229 17.48 -36.41 10.57
N ASP A 230 17.18 -37.64 10.98
CA ASP A 230 18.18 -38.62 11.43
C ASP A 230 19.14 -39.02 10.31
N LEU A 231 18.62 -39.18 9.09
CA LEU A 231 19.39 -39.54 7.90
C LEU A 231 20.55 -38.58 7.62
N VAL A 232 20.37 -37.28 7.87
CA VAL A 232 21.40 -36.25 7.63
C VAL A 232 22.00 -35.70 8.94
N GLY A 233 21.62 -36.26 10.08
CA GLY A 233 22.09 -35.81 11.40
C GLY A 233 21.62 -34.40 11.79
N ALA A 234 20.45 -33.98 11.30
CA ALA A 234 19.82 -32.71 11.62
C ALA A 234 18.98 -32.78 12.90
N TYR A 235 18.85 -31.65 13.60
CA TYR A 235 17.78 -31.49 14.58
C TYR A 235 16.42 -31.31 13.88
N LEU A 236 15.34 -31.70 14.57
CA LEU A 236 13.96 -31.51 14.12
C LEU A 236 13.27 -30.57 15.10
N LEU A 237 12.86 -29.39 14.61
CA LEU A 237 12.03 -28.44 15.34
C LEU A 237 10.59 -28.52 14.79
N ALA A 238 9.66 -29.01 15.61
CA ALA A 238 8.24 -28.98 15.32
C ALA A 238 7.62 -27.67 15.83
N ASP A 239 7.26 -26.75 14.93
CA ASP A 239 6.52 -25.53 15.28
C ASP A 239 5.02 -25.75 15.11
N ILE A 240 4.36 -26.10 16.21
CA ILE A 240 2.92 -26.40 16.25
C ILE A 240 2.10 -25.20 16.74
N ALA A 241 2.60 -23.96 16.58
CA ALA A 241 1.97 -22.77 17.14
C ALA A 241 0.48 -22.60 16.79
N HIS A 242 0.08 -23.01 15.58
CA HIS A 242 -1.30 -22.96 15.11
C HIS A 242 -2.21 -24.06 15.68
N VAL A 243 -1.65 -25.20 16.06
CA VAL A 243 -2.41 -26.45 16.32
C VAL A 243 -2.16 -27.03 17.71
N ALA A 244 -1.46 -26.32 18.60
CA ALA A 244 -1.16 -26.78 19.96
C ALA A 244 -2.41 -27.25 20.73
N GLY A 245 -3.53 -26.53 20.63
CA GLY A 245 -4.79 -26.96 21.27
C GLY A 245 -5.32 -28.26 20.69
N MET A 246 -5.21 -28.43 19.37
CA MET A 246 -5.64 -29.63 18.66
C MET A 246 -4.76 -30.84 19.00
N VAL A 247 -3.45 -30.65 19.19
CA VAL A 247 -2.53 -31.68 19.66
C VAL A 247 -2.95 -32.18 21.04
N ILE A 248 -3.15 -31.28 22.01
CA ILE A 248 -3.59 -31.64 23.38
C ILE A 248 -4.95 -32.36 23.36
N ALA A 249 -5.85 -31.97 22.47
CA ALA A 249 -7.16 -32.62 22.33
C ALA A 249 -7.13 -33.99 21.62
N GLY A 250 -6.01 -34.36 20.99
CA GLY A 250 -5.87 -35.61 20.24
C GLY A 250 -6.53 -35.58 18.85
N VAL A 251 -6.78 -34.40 18.27
CA VAL A 251 -7.32 -34.25 16.90
C VAL A 251 -6.25 -33.81 15.90
N TYR A 252 -4.99 -33.75 16.34
CA TYR A 252 -3.81 -33.51 15.52
C TYR A 252 -2.65 -34.35 16.07
N PRO A 253 -1.79 -34.95 15.22
CA PRO A 253 -0.69 -35.80 15.67
C PRO A 253 0.27 -35.06 16.61
N ASN A 254 0.66 -35.68 17.72
CA ASN A 254 1.56 -35.08 18.70
C ASN A 254 3.02 -35.27 18.27
N PRO A 255 3.86 -34.21 18.20
CA PRO A 255 5.26 -34.34 17.77
C PRO A 255 6.24 -34.73 18.88
N VAL A 256 5.84 -34.81 20.16
CA VAL A 256 6.80 -34.90 21.29
C VAL A 256 7.65 -36.16 21.33
N ASP A 257 7.20 -37.24 20.70
CA ASP A 257 7.90 -38.52 20.54
C ASP A 257 8.82 -38.56 19.31
N HIS A 258 8.70 -37.57 18.41
CA HIS A 258 9.48 -37.50 17.18
C HIS A 258 10.47 -36.32 17.18
N ALA A 259 9.99 -35.11 17.50
CA ALA A 259 10.77 -33.88 17.41
C ALA A 259 11.81 -33.76 18.53
N HIS A 260 12.98 -33.22 18.18
CA HIS A 260 14.01 -32.90 19.16
C HIS A 260 13.59 -31.72 20.04
N VAL A 261 12.92 -30.73 19.43
CA VAL A 261 12.31 -29.58 20.10
C VAL A 261 10.93 -29.33 19.50
N THR A 262 9.94 -29.09 20.35
CA THR A 262 8.60 -28.64 19.94
C THR A 262 8.38 -27.22 20.42
N SER A 263 8.09 -26.29 19.51
CA SER A 263 7.72 -24.91 19.84
C SER A 263 6.24 -24.66 19.58
N PHE A 264 5.61 -23.83 20.42
CA PHE A 264 4.23 -23.40 20.16
C PHE A 264 3.85 -22.11 20.88
N THR A 265 2.87 -21.41 20.32
CA THR A 265 2.21 -20.26 20.96
C THR A 265 0.99 -20.67 21.76
N THR A 266 0.70 -19.96 22.84
CA THR A 266 -0.41 -20.32 23.73
C THR A 266 -1.77 -19.69 23.38
N HIS A 267 -1.85 -18.78 22.42
CA HIS A 267 -3.05 -17.94 22.17
C HIS A 267 -3.88 -18.30 20.92
N LYS A 268 -3.46 -19.29 20.12
CA LYS A 268 -4.19 -19.69 18.90
C LYS A 268 -5.27 -20.72 19.25
N THR A 269 -5.23 -21.93 18.68
CA THR A 269 -6.17 -23.00 19.04
C THR A 269 -6.12 -23.40 20.52
N LEU A 270 -5.04 -23.08 21.25
CA LEU A 270 -4.94 -23.30 22.69
C LEU A 270 -5.77 -22.31 23.53
N CYS A 271 -6.23 -21.18 22.97
CA CYS A 271 -7.11 -20.23 23.65
C CYS A 271 -6.53 -19.69 24.98
N GLY A 272 -5.21 -19.63 25.12
CA GLY A 272 -4.51 -19.11 26.29
C GLY A 272 -4.02 -17.66 26.12
N PRO A 273 -3.14 -17.17 27.00
CA PRO A 273 -2.58 -15.82 26.88
C PRO A 273 -1.63 -15.73 25.69
N ARG A 274 -1.29 -14.51 25.24
CA ARG A 274 -0.13 -14.31 24.35
C ARG A 274 1.16 -14.64 25.10
N ALA A 275 1.71 -15.82 24.81
CA ALA A 275 3.02 -16.34 25.24
C ALA A 275 3.41 -17.51 24.29
N ALA A 276 4.54 -18.17 24.56
CA ALA A 276 4.96 -19.39 23.89
C ALA A 276 5.72 -20.33 24.82
N CYS A 277 5.86 -21.59 24.39
CA CYS A 277 6.59 -22.61 25.12
C CYS A 277 7.52 -23.39 24.20
N LEU A 278 8.54 -23.99 24.80
CA LEU A 278 9.46 -24.94 24.18
C LEU A 278 9.44 -26.23 24.97
N LEU A 279 9.26 -27.36 24.29
CA LEU A 279 9.29 -28.70 24.86
C LEU A 279 10.46 -29.50 24.27
N THR A 280 11.03 -30.38 25.08
CA THR A 280 11.96 -31.41 24.62
C THR A 280 11.90 -32.61 25.56
N THR A 281 12.22 -33.80 25.06
CA THR A 281 12.37 -35.02 25.86
C THR A 281 13.84 -35.28 26.24
N ASP A 282 14.78 -34.47 25.75
CA ASP A 282 16.20 -34.55 26.10
C ASP A 282 16.56 -33.51 27.19
N PRO A 283 16.92 -33.94 28.43
CA PRO A 283 17.34 -33.04 29.50
C PRO A 283 18.56 -32.16 29.14
N ARG A 284 19.44 -32.63 28.24
CA ARG A 284 20.60 -31.85 27.77
C ARG A 284 20.16 -30.68 26.91
N LEU A 285 19.19 -30.90 26.02
CA LEU A 285 18.60 -29.83 25.21
C LEU A 285 17.79 -28.88 26.08
N ALA A 286 17.09 -29.38 27.10
CA ALA A 286 16.34 -28.53 28.03
C ALA A 286 17.24 -27.48 28.69
N HIS A 287 18.44 -27.87 29.13
CA HIS A 287 19.39 -26.92 29.70
C HIS A 287 19.90 -25.89 28.67
N LYS A 288 20.18 -26.30 27.43
CA LYS A 288 20.58 -25.37 26.35
C LYS A 288 19.47 -24.38 26.03
N ILE A 289 18.23 -24.86 25.94
CA ILE A 289 17.04 -24.04 25.69
C ILE A 289 16.84 -23.03 26.80
N ASP A 290 16.90 -23.46 28.07
CA ASP A 290 16.81 -22.57 29.22
C ASP A 290 17.85 -21.44 29.12
N ARG A 291 19.11 -21.76 28.84
CA ARG A 291 20.18 -20.77 28.66
C ARG A 291 19.96 -19.83 27.48
N ALA A 292 19.44 -20.36 26.37
CA ALA A 292 19.16 -19.58 25.17
C ALA A 292 18.00 -18.60 25.40
N VAL A 293 16.97 -18.99 26.16
CA VAL A 293 15.89 -18.08 26.57
C VAL A 293 16.43 -17.04 27.56
N PHE A 294 17.00 -17.49 28.68
CA PHE A 294 17.61 -16.63 29.70
C PHE A 294 18.95 -17.24 30.17
N PRO A 295 20.06 -16.47 30.14
CA PRO A 295 20.17 -15.04 29.83
C PRO A 295 20.34 -14.73 28.32
N GLY A 296 20.12 -15.70 27.42
CA GLY A 296 20.46 -15.55 26.01
C GLY A 296 19.74 -14.41 25.29
N ILE A 297 18.41 -14.41 25.25
CA ILE A 297 17.63 -13.42 24.47
C ILE A 297 16.54 -12.67 25.27
N GLN A 298 16.28 -13.06 26.52
CA GLN A 298 15.30 -12.41 27.41
C GLN A 298 15.93 -12.07 28.78
N GLY A 299 15.35 -11.09 29.48
CA GLY A 299 15.62 -10.77 30.89
C GLY A 299 14.52 -11.32 31.80
N GLY A 300 14.01 -10.51 32.73
CA GLY A 300 12.93 -10.87 33.65
C GLY A 300 11.67 -11.44 32.97
N PRO A 301 11.18 -12.63 33.37
CA PRO A 301 10.00 -13.24 32.74
C PRO A 301 8.69 -12.59 33.20
N HIS A 302 7.64 -12.74 32.40
CA HIS A 302 6.29 -12.24 32.73
C HIS A 302 5.55 -13.23 33.64
N VAL A 303 5.67 -13.09 34.96
CA VAL A 303 5.14 -14.07 35.94
C VAL A 303 3.61 -14.23 35.87
N ASN A 304 2.87 -13.14 35.60
CA ASN A 304 1.43 -13.20 35.34
C ASN A 304 1.06 -14.09 34.14
N LYS A 305 1.95 -14.25 33.16
CA LYS A 305 1.73 -15.18 32.04
C LYS A 305 1.86 -16.63 32.47
N PHE A 306 2.71 -16.96 33.45
CA PHE A 306 2.79 -18.32 34.00
C PHE A 306 1.46 -18.72 34.63
N ALA A 307 0.88 -17.85 35.46
CA ALA A 307 -0.44 -18.08 36.04
C ALA A 307 -1.51 -18.31 34.96
N ALA A 308 -1.54 -17.44 33.96
CA ALA A 308 -2.48 -17.56 32.84
C ALA A 308 -2.27 -18.83 32.00
N MET A 309 -1.01 -19.26 31.79
CA MET A 309 -0.68 -20.51 31.11
C MET A 309 -1.04 -21.74 31.94
N ALA A 310 -0.73 -21.76 33.24
CA ALA A 310 -1.13 -22.83 34.16
C ALA A 310 -2.65 -23.02 34.18
N THR A 311 -3.42 -21.93 34.13
CA THR A 311 -4.88 -21.97 34.00
C THR A 311 -5.29 -22.48 32.62
N ALA A 312 -4.69 -22.00 31.53
CA ALA A 312 -5.00 -22.46 30.18
C ALA A 312 -4.74 -23.96 29.98
N PHE A 313 -3.60 -24.48 30.44
CA PHE A 313 -3.28 -25.91 30.36
C PHE A 313 -4.21 -26.77 31.21
N ARG A 314 -4.67 -26.27 32.36
CA ARG A 314 -5.70 -26.96 33.16
C ARG A 314 -7.01 -27.08 32.39
N LEU A 315 -7.44 -26.00 31.73
CA LEU A 315 -8.65 -26.01 30.90
C LEU A 315 -8.49 -26.89 29.65
N ALA A 316 -7.31 -26.91 29.04
CA ALA A 316 -7.01 -27.69 27.84
C ALA A 316 -7.15 -29.21 28.04
N GLN A 317 -7.03 -29.68 29.29
CA GLN A 317 -7.20 -31.10 29.64
C GLN A 317 -8.66 -31.50 29.90
N THR A 318 -9.61 -30.58 29.79
CA THR A 318 -11.04 -30.86 30.05
C THR A 318 -11.74 -31.52 28.87
N LYS A 319 -12.82 -32.28 29.15
CA LYS A 319 -13.70 -32.84 28.10
C LYS A 319 -14.31 -31.74 27.22
N GLN A 320 -14.67 -30.60 27.81
CA GLN A 320 -15.23 -29.46 27.08
C GLN A 320 -14.23 -28.89 26.07
N PHE A 321 -12.94 -28.76 26.44
CA PHE A 321 -11.93 -28.29 25.51
C PHE A 321 -11.69 -29.29 24.37
N ARG A 322 -11.66 -30.59 24.65
CA ARG A 322 -11.58 -31.62 23.60
C ARG A 322 -12.74 -31.51 22.60
N GLN A 323 -13.97 -31.34 23.10
CA GLN A 323 -15.16 -31.11 22.26
C GLN A 323 -15.03 -29.82 21.42
N LEU A 324 -14.50 -28.74 22.00
CA LEU A 324 -14.23 -27.50 21.27
C LEU A 324 -13.28 -27.75 20.08
N GLN A 325 -12.14 -28.44 20.30
CA GLN A 325 -11.18 -28.69 19.21
C GLN A 325 -11.76 -29.62 18.12
N GLN A 326 -12.53 -30.63 18.50
CA GLN A 326 -13.25 -31.48 17.54
C GLN A 326 -14.23 -30.66 16.69
N GLN A 327 -15.01 -29.77 17.32
CA GLN A 327 -15.94 -28.90 16.61
C GLN A 327 -15.22 -27.87 15.73
N ILE A 328 -14.05 -27.37 16.13
CA ILE A 328 -13.23 -26.47 15.31
C ILE A 328 -12.86 -27.14 13.98
N VAL A 329 -12.37 -28.38 14.01
CA VAL A 329 -12.01 -29.16 12.81
C VAL A 329 -13.26 -29.49 11.98
N ALA A 330 -14.34 -29.94 12.63
CA ALA A 330 -15.61 -30.23 11.94
C ALA A 330 -16.15 -29.00 11.19
N ASN A 331 -16.14 -27.84 11.84
CA ASN A 331 -16.56 -26.57 11.24
C ASN A 331 -15.65 -26.17 10.07
N ALA A 332 -14.33 -26.31 10.17
CA ALA A 332 -13.41 -25.95 9.11
C ALA A 332 -13.62 -26.84 7.86
N SER A 333 -13.77 -28.15 8.07
CA SER A 333 -14.12 -29.10 7.01
C SER A 333 -15.49 -28.76 6.39
N ALA A 334 -16.51 -28.48 7.20
CA ALA A 334 -17.85 -28.12 6.72
C ALA A 334 -17.82 -26.85 5.86
N LEU A 335 -17.12 -25.81 6.32
CA LEU A 335 -16.93 -24.57 5.59
C LEU A 335 -16.20 -24.79 4.25
N ALA A 336 -15.13 -25.58 4.24
CA ALA A 336 -14.40 -25.90 3.01
C ALA A 336 -15.29 -26.62 1.99
N LYS A 337 -16.00 -27.67 2.42
CA LYS A 337 -16.94 -28.42 1.56
C LYS A 337 -18.07 -27.53 1.04
N ALA A 338 -18.61 -26.66 1.88
CA ALA A 338 -19.68 -25.73 1.53
C ALA A 338 -19.25 -24.68 0.50
N LEU A 339 -18.00 -24.20 0.57
CA LEU A 339 -17.43 -23.27 -0.43
C LEU A 339 -17.20 -23.96 -1.78
N VAL A 340 -16.67 -25.19 -1.77
CA VAL A 340 -16.50 -26.01 -2.98
C VAL A 340 -17.85 -26.28 -3.65
N LYS A 341 -18.87 -26.65 -2.87
CA LYS A 341 -20.25 -26.85 -3.36
C LYS A 341 -20.82 -25.60 -4.05
N ARG A 342 -20.36 -24.41 -3.65
CA ARG A 342 -20.71 -23.12 -4.25
C ARG A 342 -19.80 -22.71 -5.40
N GLY A 343 -18.91 -23.60 -5.86
CA GLY A 343 -18.05 -23.38 -7.02
C GLY A 343 -16.84 -22.50 -6.74
N LEU A 344 -16.41 -22.38 -5.47
CA LEU A 344 -15.15 -21.72 -5.11
C LEU A 344 -14.03 -22.76 -4.96
N ARG A 345 -12.85 -22.47 -5.51
CA ARG A 345 -11.68 -23.35 -5.38
C ARG A 345 -11.05 -23.20 -4.00
N THR A 346 -10.88 -24.32 -3.30
CA THR A 346 -10.10 -24.41 -2.06
C THR A 346 -8.77 -25.11 -2.36
N PRO A 347 -7.63 -24.38 -2.38
CA PRO A 347 -6.31 -24.99 -2.52
C PRO A 347 -6.10 -26.11 -1.49
N CYS A 348 -5.24 -27.07 -1.83
CA CYS A 348 -4.96 -28.28 -1.05
C CYS A 348 -6.17 -29.24 -0.94
N GLY A 349 -7.24 -29.05 -1.73
CA GLY A 349 -8.33 -30.03 -1.83
C GLY A 349 -9.15 -30.25 -0.54
N GLY A 350 -9.08 -29.35 0.44
CA GLY A 350 -9.86 -29.43 1.68
C GLY A 350 -9.05 -29.04 2.92
N THR A 351 -9.48 -29.54 4.07
CA THR A 351 -8.77 -29.33 5.35
C THR A 351 -9.03 -30.47 6.32
N GLU A 352 -8.00 -30.79 7.10
CA GLU A 352 -8.01 -31.70 8.25
C GLU A 352 -7.67 -30.94 9.55
N THR A 353 -7.68 -29.60 9.49
CA THR A 353 -7.24 -28.72 10.56
C THR A 353 -8.29 -27.65 10.88
N HIS A 354 -7.91 -26.62 11.63
CA HIS A 354 -8.76 -25.47 11.98
C HIS A 354 -8.84 -24.38 10.91
N LEU A 355 -8.12 -24.52 9.79
CA LEU A 355 -8.02 -23.50 8.75
C LEU A 355 -8.24 -24.04 7.34
N LEU A 356 -8.56 -23.16 6.41
CA LEU A 356 -8.71 -23.45 4.99
C LEU A 356 -8.27 -22.25 4.14
N LEU A 357 -8.06 -22.51 2.86
CA LEU A 357 -7.69 -21.51 1.86
C LEU A 357 -8.77 -21.41 0.79
N VAL A 358 -8.93 -20.21 0.23
CA VAL A 358 -9.81 -19.96 -0.93
C VAL A 358 -9.02 -19.20 -1.97
N ASP A 359 -9.06 -19.68 -3.21
CA ASP A 359 -8.45 -19.02 -4.36
C ASP A 359 -9.41 -17.97 -4.94
N CYS A 360 -9.11 -16.69 -4.75
CA CYS A 360 -9.95 -15.62 -5.25
C CYS A 360 -9.96 -15.55 -6.78
N LYS A 361 -8.92 -16.08 -7.46
CA LYS A 361 -8.85 -16.11 -8.94
C LYS A 361 -9.91 -17.00 -9.57
N THR A 362 -10.69 -17.74 -8.78
CA THR A 362 -11.92 -18.40 -9.22
C THR A 362 -12.91 -17.39 -9.81
N ILE A 363 -12.88 -16.14 -9.36
CA ILE A 363 -13.67 -15.04 -9.90
C ILE A 363 -12.79 -14.18 -10.82
N ARG A 364 -13.27 -13.95 -12.04
CA ARG A 364 -12.61 -13.11 -13.04
C ARG A 364 -13.63 -12.21 -13.71
N ALA A 365 -13.22 -11.01 -14.08
CA ALA A 365 -13.97 -10.15 -14.97
C ALA A 365 -13.93 -10.68 -16.41
N PRO A 366 -14.83 -10.21 -17.31
CA PRO A 366 -14.86 -10.63 -18.71
C PRO A 366 -13.56 -10.42 -19.49
N ASP A 367 -12.76 -9.43 -19.09
CA ASP A 367 -11.43 -9.14 -19.66
C ASP A 367 -10.30 -10.05 -19.11
N GLY A 368 -10.63 -10.98 -18.22
CA GLY A 368 -9.69 -11.90 -17.57
C GLY A 368 -9.11 -11.40 -16.24
N THR A 369 -9.38 -10.16 -15.83
CA THR A 369 -8.87 -9.57 -14.57
C THR A 369 -9.31 -10.41 -13.37
N PRO A 370 -8.38 -10.95 -12.56
CA PRO A 370 -8.73 -11.79 -11.43
C PRO A 370 -9.15 -10.97 -10.20
N LEU A 371 -10.06 -11.54 -9.40
CA LEU A 371 -10.24 -11.11 -8.03
C LEU A 371 -9.03 -11.53 -7.18
N MET A 372 -8.50 -10.60 -6.38
CA MET A 372 -7.30 -10.82 -5.56
C MET A 372 -7.62 -10.80 -4.07
N GLY A 373 -6.80 -11.50 -3.26
CA GLY A 373 -7.08 -11.71 -1.84
C GLY A 373 -7.17 -10.43 -1.00
N GLY A 374 -6.44 -9.38 -1.36
CA GLY A 374 -6.51 -8.08 -0.68
C GLY A 374 -7.89 -7.42 -0.81
N PRO A 375 -8.36 -7.12 -2.03
CA PRO A 375 -9.72 -6.66 -2.29
C PRO A 375 -10.81 -7.55 -1.65
N THR A 376 -10.70 -8.88 -1.76
CA THR A 376 -11.68 -9.81 -1.17
C THR A 376 -11.72 -9.72 0.36
N ALA A 377 -10.57 -9.73 1.03
CA ALA A 377 -10.53 -9.61 2.49
C ALA A 377 -11.14 -8.28 2.96
N GLY A 378 -10.85 -7.18 2.26
CA GLY A 378 -11.44 -5.87 2.56
C GLY A 378 -12.95 -5.79 2.31
N LEU A 379 -13.48 -6.50 1.30
CA LEU A 379 -14.92 -6.61 1.07
C LEU A 379 -15.59 -7.41 2.20
N LEU A 380 -15.06 -8.59 2.52
CA LEU A 380 -15.59 -9.45 3.58
C LEU A 380 -15.58 -8.73 4.94
N GLU A 381 -14.51 -7.98 5.25
CA GLU A 381 -14.44 -7.18 6.47
C GLU A 381 -15.55 -6.12 6.53
N SER A 382 -15.87 -5.51 5.38
CA SER A 382 -16.90 -4.47 5.27
C SER A 382 -18.33 -5.00 5.46
N ILE A 383 -18.53 -6.32 5.32
CA ILE A 383 -19.81 -7.00 5.63
C ILE A 383 -19.82 -7.67 7.00
N GLY A 384 -18.71 -7.61 7.75
CA GLY A 384 -18.62 -8.17 9.11
C GLY A 384 -17.92 -9.53 9.22
N LEU A 385 -17.32 -10.05 8.14
CA LEU A 385 -16.51 -11.27 8.14
C LEU A 385 -15.02 -10.91 8.12
N VAL A 386 -14.30 -11.16 9.20
CA VAL A 386 -12.88 -10.77 9.32
C VAL A 386 -12.00 -11.94 8.90
N VAL A 387 -11.31 -11.81 7.77
CA VAL A 387 -10.37 -12.80 7.22
C VAL A 387 -9.03 -12.14 6.90
N ASN A 388 -8.01 -12.92 6.51
CA ASN A 388 -6.75 -12.37 6.02
C ASN A 388 -6.47 -12.78 4.56
N ARG A 389 -5.91 -11.85 3.77
CA ARG A 389 -5.29 -12.21 2.48
C ARG A 389 -4.12 -13.16 2.70
N ASN A 390 -3.88 -14.11 1.80
CA ASN A 390 -2.90 -15.16 2.00
C ASN A 390 -2.39 -15.72 0.66
N ALA A 391 -1.07 -15.94 0.57
CA ALA A 391 -0.48 -16.60 -0.59
C ALA A 391 -0.99 -18.05 -0.67
N ILE A 392 -1.14 -18.56 -1.88
CA ILE A 392 -1.53 -19.95 -2.14
C ILE A 392 -0.52 -20.58 -3.10
N PRO A 393 -0.43 -21.92 -3.19
CA PRO A 393 0.40 -22.57 -4.20
C PRO A 393 0.16 -21.99 -5.61
N GLY A 394 1.25 -21.73 -6.34
CA GLY A 394 1.25 -21.04 -7.63
C GLY A 394 1.43 -19.51 -7.57
N ASP A 395 1.32 -18.87 -6.41
CA ASP A 395 1.65 -17.44 -6.28
C ASP A 395 3.16 -17.20 -6.31
N ARG A 396 3.61 -16.26 -7.15
CA ARG A 396 5.03 -15.88 -7.26
C ARG A 396 5.56 -15.12 -6.04
N SER A 397 4.69 -14.49 -5.24
CA SER A 397 5.09 -13.64 -4.11
C SER A 397 4.00 -13.53 -3.05
N ALA A 398 4.40 -13.52 -1.77
CA ALA A 398 3.50 -13.29 -0.64
C ALA A 398 3.03 -11.82 -0.48
N ARG A 399 3.58 -10.86 -1.26
CA ARG A 399 3.25 -9.43 -1.13
C ARG A 399 1.89 -9.08 -1.73
N ASN A 400 1.52 -9.71 -2.84
CA ASN A 400 0.25 -9.51 -3.55
C ASN A 400 -0.46 -10.87 -3.73
N PRO A 401 -0.90 -11.49 -2.62
CA PRO A 401 -1.44 -12.84 -2.65
C PRO A 401 -2.78 -12.91 -3.39
N SER A 402 -3.02 -14.02 -4.09
CA SER A 402 -4.26 -14.25 -4.82
C SER A 402 -5.35 -14.91 -3.99
N GLY A 403 -5.05 -15.43 -2.80
CA GLY A 403 -6.01 -16.12 -1.94
C GLY A 403 -6.39 -15.37 -0.65
N ILE A 404 -7.38 -15.93 0.05
CA ILE A 404 -7.71 -15.60 1.43
C ILE A 404 -7.61 -16.86 2.29
N ARG A 405 -7.33 -16.67 3.58
CA ARG A 405 -7.26 -17.72 4.59
C ARG A 405 -8.37 -17.50 5.62
N LEU A 406 -9.08 -18.58 5.92
CA LEU A 406 -10.15 -18.62 6.90
C LEU A 406 -9.83 -19.67 7.97
N GLY A 407 -10.36 -19.48 9.18
CA GLY A 407 -10.29 -20.45 10.26
C GLY A 407 -11.47 -20.33 11.19
N THR A 408 -11.74 -21.41 11.90
CA THR A 408 -12.93 -21.59 12.73
C THR A 408 -12.76 -21.48 14.25
N PRO A 409 -11.57 -21.26 14.87
CA PRO A 409 -11.47 -21.21 16.34
C PRO A 409 -12.44 -20.21 17.00
N TRP A 410 -12.40 -18.95 16.59
CA TRP A 410 -13.20 -17.89 17.21
C TRP A 410 -14.71 -18.12 17.07
N VAL A 411 -15.20 -18.36 15.85
CA VAL A 411 -16.64 -18.60 15.62
C VAL A 411 -17.14 -19.84 16.37
N THR A 412 -16.30 -20.88 16.51
CA THR A 412 -16.66 -22.08 17.26
C THR A 412 -16.73 -21.82 18.76
N GLN A 413 -15.83 -21.01 19.32
CA GLN A 413 -15.92 -20.57 20.73
C GLN A 413 -17.22 -19.82 21.03
N ARG A 414 -17.77 -19.13 20.03
CA ARG A 414 -19.06 -18.44 20.10
C ARG A 414 -20.27 -19.34 19.85
N GLY A 415 -20.06 -20.65 19.69
CA GLY A 415 -21.13 -21.65 19.59
C GLY A 415 -21.60 -21.95 18.17
N LEU A 416 -21.01 -21.37 17.12
CA LEU A 416 -21.39 -21.69 15.74
C LEU A 416 -20.97 -23.11 15.36
N ARG A 417 -21.80 -23.77 14.56
CA ARG A 417 -21.62 -25.15 14.10
C ARG A 417 -21.73 -25.23 12.58
N GLU A 418 -21.74 -26.46 12.06
CA GLU A 418 -21.75 -26.76 10.63
C GLU A 418 -22.90 -26.06 9.85
N PRO A 419 -24.14 -25.96 10.37
CA PRO A 419 -25.20 -25.21 9.68
C PRO A 419 -24.88 -23.72 9.51
N GLU A 420 -24.24 -23.10 10.50
CA GLU A 420 -23.78 -21.70 10.37
C GLU A 420 -22.58 -21.59 9.44
N MET A 421 -21.71 -22.61 9.36
CA MET A 421 -20.62 -22.64 8.36
C MET A 421 -21.16 -22.68 6.93
N GLU A 422 -22.24 -23.42 6.67
CA GLU A 422 -22.95 -23.40 5.38
C GLU A 422 -23.49 -22.00 5.04
N ARG A 423 -24.02 -21.28 6.03
CA ARG A 423 -24.50 -19.89 5.84
C ARG A 423 -23.36 -18.92 5.61
N ILE A 424 -22.25 -19.05 6.34
CA ILE A 424 -21.03 -18.25 6.10
C ILE A 424 -20.47 -18.53 4.71
N ALA A 425 -20.43 -19.79 4.27
CA ALA A 425 -20.00 -20.16 2.93
C ALA A 425 -20.88 -19.52 1.84
N ASP A 426 -22.19 -19.43 2.10
CA ASP A 426 -23.14 -18.77 1.21
C ASP A 426 -22.87 -17.27 1.08
N VAL A 427 -22.70 -16.59 2.21
CA VAL A 427 -22.35 -15.16 2.24
C VAL A 427 -21.03 -14.90 1.51
N VAL A 428 -19.99 -15.71 1.77
CA VAL A 428 -18.68 -15.57 1.10
C VAL A 428 -18.82 -15.79 -0.41
N ALA A 429 -19.55 -16.82 -0.83
CA ALA A 429 -19.74 -17.10 -2.25
C ALA A 429 -20.54 -16.01 -2.97
N ARG A 430 -21.62 -15.49 -2.36
CA ARG A 430 -22.40 -14.38 -2.92
C ARG A 430 -21.58 -13.09 -2.98
N ALA A 431 -20.81 -12.76 -1.94
CA ALA A 431 -19.92 -11.60 -1.94
C ALA A 431 -18.86 -11.70 -3.06
N MET A 432 -18.23 -12.86 -3.22
CA MET A 432 -17.20 -13.08 -4.23
C MET A 432 -17.79 -13.10 -5.65
N LYS A 433 -18.90 -13.80 -5.89
CA LYS A 433 -19.53 -13.88 -7.22
C LYS A 433 -20.22 -12.58 -7.64
N GLY A 434 -20.73 -11.81 -6.67
CA GLY A 434 -21.26 -10.47 -6.90
C GLY A 434 -20.17 -9.39 -6.98
N SER A 435 -18.90 -9.77 -6.83
CA SER A 435 -17.80 -8.83 -7.04
C SER A 435 -17.47 -8.72 -8.53
N GLU A 436 -17.27 -7.49 -8.99
CA GLU A 436 -16.75 -7.17 -10.31
C GLU A 436 -15.27 -6.76 -10.17
N PRO A 437 -14.31 -7.65 -10.47
CA PRO A 437 -12.89 -7.34 -10.38
C PRO A 437 -12.49 -6.28 -11.41
N LEU A 438 -11.51 -5.45 -11.07
CA LEU A 438 -10.94 -4.47 -11.99
C LEU A 438 -9.48 -4.17 -11.64
N GLU A 439 -8.77 -3.60 -12.60
CA GLU A 439 -7.37 -3.24 -12.49
C GLU A 439 -7.17 -1.76 -12.76
N TYR A 440 -6.38 -1.09 -11.91
CA TYR A 440 -5.83 0.22 -12.22
C TYR A 440 -4.36 0.12 -12.59
N ALA A 441 -3.93 0.92 -13.57
CA ALA A 441 -2.52 1.14 -13.87
C ALA A 441 -1.83 1.80 -12.66
N GLY A 442 -0.87 1.09 -12.07
CA GLY A 442 0.01 1.66 -11.04
C GLY A 442 1.40 1.96 -11.62
N VAL A 443 2.10 2.93 -11.03
CA VAL A 443 3.43 3.40 -11.49
C VAL A 443 4.46 2.28 -11.60
N ARG A 444 4.39 1.26 -10.72
CA ARG A 444 5.31 0.11 -10.71
C ARG A 444 4.67 -1.22 -11.07
N ARG A 445 3.35 -1.33 -10.88
CA ARG A 445 2.60 -2.58 -11.01
C ARG A 445 1.09 -2.33 -11.01
N PRO A 446 0.30 -3.26 -11.55
CA PRO A 446 -1.15 -3.29 -11.42
C PRO A 446 -1.66 -3.11 -9.99
N LEU A 447 -2.78 -2.40 -9.85
CA LEU A 447 -3.52 -2.26 -8.61
C LEU A 447 -4.91 -2.90 -8.76
N TYR A 448 -5.06 -4.12 -8.26
CA TYR A 448 -6.33 -4.85 -8.30
C TYR A 448 -7.35 -4.28 -7.30
N ARG A 449 -8.60 -4.14 -7.73
CA ARG A 449 -9.76 -3.70 -6.95
C ARG A 449 -10.98 -4.54 -7.32
N SER A 450 -12.08 -4.31 -6.62
CA SER A 450 -13.39 -4.84 -7.00
C SER A 450 -14.50 -3.86 -6.66
N ARG A 451 -15.61 -3.97 -7.38
CA ARG A 451 -16.90 -3.36 -7.05
C ARG A 451 -17.89 -4.42 -6.60
N ILE A 452 -18.88 -4.04 -5.81
CA ILE A 452 -20.04 -4.87 -5.49
C ILE A 452 -21.30 -4.02 -5.61
N ASP A 453 -22.39 -4.64 -6.04
CA ASP A 453 -23.72 -4.03 -6.00
C ASP A 453 -24.07 -3.56 -4.57
N PHE A 454 -24.74 -2.41 -4.49
CA PHE A 454 -25.05 -1.78 -3.21
C PHE A 454 -26.08 -2.56 -2.40
N ASP A 455 -27.13 -3.04 -3.05
CA ASP A 455 -28.22 -3.74 -2.37
C ASP A 455 -27.74 -5.10 -1.89
N LEU A 456 -26.95 -5.80 -2.71
CA LEU A 456 -26.27 -7.02 -2.29
C LEU A 456 -25.33 -6.78 -1.10
N LEU A 457 -24.57 -5.68 -1.09
CA LEU A 457 -23.71 -5.32 0.05
C LEU A 457 -24.51 -5.15 1.35
N LEU A 458 -25.68 -4.48 1.29
CA LEU A 458 -26.55 -4.29 2.46
C LEU A 458 -27.20 -5.59 2.92
N GLU A 459 -27.63 -6.44 2.00
CA GLU A 459 -28.18 -7.76 2.29
C GLU A 459 -27.15 -8.62 3.05
N LEU A 460 -25.93 -8.71 2.52
CA LEU A 460 -24.85 -9.49 3.13
C LEU A 460 -24.46 -8.95 4.52
N ARG A 461 -24.41 -7.61 4.69
CA ARG A 461 -24.20 -6.98 6.02
C ARG A 461 -25.26 -7.40 7.03
N ALA A 462 -26.54 -7.32 6.63
CA ALA A 462 -27.65 -7.66 7.50
C ALA A 462 -27.66 -9.15 7.88
N GLU A 463 -27.29 -10.03 6.95
CA GLU A 463 -27.19 -11.46 7.23
C GLU A 463 -26.05 -11.82 8.18
N VAL A 464 -24.87 -11.24 7.99
CA VAL A 464 -23.73 -11.45 8.89
C VAL A 464 -24.02 -10.87 10.27
N ALA A 465 -24.66 -9.70 10.34
CA ALA A 465 -25.08 -9.12 11.62
C ALA A 465 -26.04 -10.06 12.39
N LYS A 466 -27.01 -10.68 11.71
CA LYS A 466 -27.90 -11.68 12.34
C LYS A 466 -27.13 -12.91 12.85
N LEU A 467 -26.13 -13.39 12.10
CA LEU A 467 -25.28 -14.49 12.55
C LEU A 467 -24.43 -14.10 13.76
N ALA A 468 -23.87 -12.88 13.77
CA ALA A 468 -23.06 -12.39 14.89
C ALA A 468 -23.91 -12.16 16.15
N ASP A 469 -25.13 -11.66 16.01
CA ASP A 469 -26.07 -11.44 17.12
C ASP A 469 -26.58 -12.76 17.73
N ALA A 470 -26.71 -13.82 16.93
CA ALA A 470 -27.07 -15.15 17.41
C ALA A 470 -25.90 -15.90 18.08
N ALA A 471 -24.65 -15.43 17.88
CA ALA A 471 -23.45 -16.06 18.40
C ALA A 471 -23.15 -15.60 19.83
N GLY A 472 -22.76 -16.53 20.71
CA GLY A 472 -22.42 -16.23 22.10
C GLY A 472 -21.22 -15.27 22.24
N ILE A 473 -21.12 -14.61 23.39
CA ILE A 473 -19.99 -13.75 23.76
C ILE A 473 -19.79 -13.79 25.29
N ASP A 474 -18.54 -13.76 25.76
CA ASP A 474 -18.17 -13.91 27.18
C ASP A 474 -17.81 -12.57 27.85
N PHE A 475 -18.31 -11.47 27.30
CA PHE A 475 -18.16 -10.11 27.82
C PHE A 475 -19.34 -9.24 27.38
N GLU A 476 -19.62 -8.16 28.11
CA GLU A 476 -20.67 -7.21 27.75
C GLU A 476 -20.20 -6.28 26.61
N PRO A 477 -20.93 -6.22 25.49
CA PRO A 477 -20.73 -5.20 24.48
C PRO A 477 -20.93 -3.80 25.09
N SER A 478 -20.10 -2.82 24.67
CA SER A 478 -20.20 -1.43 25.12
C SER A 478 -20.93 -0.56 24.09
N ASP A 479 -21.75 0.41 24.48
CA ASP A 479 -22.33 1.36 23.50
C ASP A 479 -21.33 2.43 22.99
N ALA A 480 -20.03 2.27 23.25
CA ALA A 480 -18.99 3.29 23.06
C ALA A 480 -18.72 3.70 21.60
N GLY A 481 -19.21 2.93 20.61
CA GLY A 481 -18.82 3.09 19.20
C GLY A 481 -19.80 3.77 18.27
N GLY A 482 -21.08 3.86 18.62
CA GLY A 482 -22.11 4.25 17.67
C GLY A 482 -22.11 3.44 16.35
N ASP A 483 -23.01 3.79 15.43
CA ASP A 483 -23.25 3.05 14.18
C ASP A 483 -22.13 3.13 13.13
N ALA A 484 -21.01 3.83 13.38
CA ALA A 484 -20.09 4.27 12.33
C ALA A 484 -19.43 3.14 11.53
N LYS A 485 -19.29 1.93 12.10
CA LYS A 485 -18.80 0.72 11.41
C LYS A 485 -19.54 -0.57 11.82
N SER A 486 -20.70 -0.42 12.45
CA SER A 486 -21.53 -1.57 12.81
C SER A 486 -22.11 -2.17 11.53
N PRO A 487 -22.03 -3.50 11.31
CA PRO A 487 -22.75 -4.16 10.23
C PRO A 487 -24.26 -4.19 10.48
N LYS A 488 -24.73 -3.81 11.68
CA LYS A 488 -26.16 -3.76 11.99
C LYS A 488 -26.86 -2.70 11.14
N PRO A 489 -28.01 -3.04 10.54
CA PRO A 489 -28.89 -2.04 9.95
C PRO A 489 -29.30 -0.99 10.98
N ALA A 490 -29.41 0.27 10.56
CA ALA A 490 -29.91 1.33 11.42
C ALA A 490 -31.33 0.99 11.94
N ALA A 491 -31.63 1.39 13.18
CA ALA A 491 -32.95 1.19 13.78
C ALA A 491 -34.08 1.81 12.91
N PRO A 492 -35.30 1.24 12.93
CA PRO A 492 -36.45 1.80 12.23
C PRO A 492 -36.71 3.24 12.67
N ARG A 493 -36.87 4.15 11.70
CA ARG A 493 -37.08 5.59 11.96
C ARG A 493 -38.52 5.99 11.74
N SER A 494 -38.96 7.02 12.45
CA SER A 494 -40.35 7.46 12.40
C SER A 494 -40.71 8.03 11.02
N LYS A 495 -41.88 7.64 10.51
CA LYS A 495 -42.41 8.17 9.25
C LYS A 495 -42.87 9.61 9.50
N GLY A 496 -42.22 10.58 8.87
CA GLY A 496 -42.57 12.01 8.95
C GLY A 496 -41.49 12.92 9.55
N GLN A 497 -40.51 12.37 10.29
CA GLN A 497 -39.36 13.14 10.77
C GLN A 497 -38.28 13.30 9.71
N VAL A 498 -37.49 14.36 9.83
CA VAL A 498 -36.30 14.62 9.03
C VAL A 498 -35.07 14.35 9.90
N TYR A 499 -34.09 13.64 9.36
CA TYR A 499 -32.85 13.31 10.05
C TYR A 499 -31.68 14.08 9.45
N GLN A 500 -30.76 14.53 10.29
CA GLN A 500 -29.56 15.23 9.87
C GLN A 500 -28.37 14.29 9.79
N VAL A 501 -27.63 14.38 8.68
CA VAL A 501 -26.41 13.62 8.41
C VAL A 501 -25.30 14.63 8.13
N GLU A 502 -24.17 14.51 8.80
CA GLU A 502 -22.98 15.31 8.56
C GLU A 502 -21.99 14.57 7.68
N ILE A 503 -21.42 15.30 6.72
CA ILE A 503 -20.32 14.84 5.87
C ILE A 503 -19.12 15.74 6.17
N GLU A 504 -18.03 15.14 6.63
CA GLU A 504 -16.81 15.87 7.01
C GLU A 504 -15.54 15.29 6.36
N GLY A 505 -14.61 16.16 5.96
CA GLY A 505 -13.28 15.82 5.46
C GLY A 505 -12.81 16.79 4.37
N ARG A 506 -11.50 16.78 4.07
CA ARG A 506 -10.89 17.68 3.07
C ARG A 506 -11.56 17.63 1.69
N SER A 507 -12.12 16.48 1.32
CA SER A 507 -12.77 16.25 0.03
C SER A 507 -14.30 16.35 0.11
N ALA A 508 -14.88 16.79 1.23
CA ALA A 508 -16.34 16.81 1.44
C ALA A 508 -17.09 17.62 0.37
N ALA A 509 -16.57 18.80 -0.01
CA ALA A 509 -17.13 19.59 -1.09
C ALA A 509 -17.09 18.86 -2.45
N SER A 510 -15.92 18.32 -2.80
CA SER A 510 -15.71 17.57 -4.06
C SER A 510 -16.57 16.31 -4.13
N PHE A 511 -16.69 15.59 -3.02
CA PHE A 511 -17.54 14.42 -2.87
C PHE A 511 -19.01 14.77 -3.04
N LEU A 512 -19.50 15.78 -2.32
CA LEU A 512 -20.89 16.24 -2.44
C LEU A 512 -21.22 16.71 -3.85
N GLU A 513 -20.31 17.48 -4.44
CA GLU A 513 -20.47 17.96 -5.81
C GLU A 513 -20.55 16.82 -6.83
N GLN A 514 -20.12 15.60 -6.51
CA GLN A 514 -20.15 14.47 -7.45
C GLN A 514 -21.23 13.42 -7.13
N ILE A 515 -22.03 13.59 -6.07
CA ILE A 515 -23.13 12.65 -5.73
C ILE A 515 -24.53 13.21 -6.00
N THR A 516 -24.64 14.47 -6.42
CA THR A 516 -25.91 15.12 -6.73
C THR A 516 -25.80 15.94 -8.03
N PRO A 517 -26.85 16.01 -8.86
CA PRO A 517 -26.90 16.93 -10.01
C PRO A 517 -26.97 18.41 -9.60
N THR A 518 -27.33 18.71 -8.34
CA THR A 518 -27.38 20.08 -7.81
C THR A 518 -25.98 20.63 -7.59
N GLY A 519 -25.69 21.82 -8.14
CA GLY A 519 -24.43 22.53 -7.89
C GLY A 519 -24.38 23.13 -6.48
N ILE A 520 -23.22 23.04 -5.83
CA ILE A 520 -23.00 23.57 -4.47
C ILE A 520 -22.00 24.73 -4.42
N ALA A 521 -21.48 25.17 -5.56
CA ALA A 521 -20.39 26.15 -5.62
C ALA A 521 -20.74 27.53 -5.06
N ASP A 522 -21.99 27.95 -5.25
CA ASP A 522 -22.55 29.22 -4.79
C ASP A 522 -23.28 29.10 -3.44
N LEU A 523 -23.27 27.92 -2.81
CA LEU A 523 -23.93 27.71 -1.52
C LEU A 523 -23.23 28.51 -0.42
N THR A 524 -23.97 29.42 0.20
CA THR A 524 -23.46 30.30 1.26
C THR A 524 -23.54 29.66 2.64
N GLU A 525 -22.91 30.29 3.64
CA GLU A 525 -22.87 29.76 5.01
C GLU A 525 -24.27 29.86 5.64
N GLY A 526 -24.73 28.75 6.23
CA GLY A 526 -26.05 28.63 6.85
C GLY A 526 -27.20 28.38 5.87
N GLU A 527 -27.01 28.61 4.57
CA GLU A 527 -28.03 28.40 3.53
C GLU A 527 -28.42 26.93 3.40
N TRP A 528 -29.73 26.67 3.38
CA TRP A 528 -30.31 25.37 3.01
C TRP A 528 -30.76 25.41 1.56
N ARG A 529 -30.45 24.34 0.82
CA ARG A 529 -30.82 24.21 -0.59
C ARG A 529 -31.41 22.83 -0.88
N GLY A 530 -32.51 22.78 -1.61
CA GLY A 530 -33.05 21.54 -2.15
C GLY A 530 -32.07 20.84 -3.09
N ALA A 531 -31.82 19.57 -2.86
CA ALA A 531 -30.98 18.72 -3.70
C ALA A 531 -31.57 17.32 -3.86
N VAL A 532 -31.03 16.54 -4.79
CA VAL A 532 -31.48 15.19 -5.08
C VAL A 532 -30.30 14.23 -5.08
N LEU A 533 -30.46 13.10 -4.41
CA LEU A 533 -29.55 11.96 -4.53
C LEU A 533 -30.18 10.95 -5.47
N LEU A 534 -29.42 10.50 -6.45
CA LEU A 534 -29.82 9.51 -7.42
C LEU A 534 -29.22 8.14 -7.07
N GLU A 535 -29.95 7.08 -7.42
CA GLU A 535 -29.41 5.75 -7.58
C GLU A 535 -28.50 5.70 -8.83
N PRO A 536 -27.62 4.70 -8.96
CA PRO A 536 -26.80 4.51 -10.16
C PRO A 536 -27.64 4.43 -11.45
N SER A 537 -28.85 3.89 -11.33
CA SER A 537 -29.85 3.79 -12.40
C SER A 537 -30.48 5.12 -12.81
N GLY A 538 -30.09 6.26 -12.22
CA GLY A 538 -30.66 7.58 -12.51
C GLY A 538 -32.01 7.86 -11.83
N GLN A 539 -32.58 6.87 -11.14
CA GLN A 539 -33.80 7.03 -10.35
C GLN A 539 -33.53 7.82 -9.06
N VAL A 540 -34.55 8.52 -8.55
CA VAL A 540 -34.42 9.30 -7.32
C VAL A 540 -34.35 8.38 -6.09
N MET A 541 -33.20 8.36 -5.41
CA MET A 541 -33.05 7.72 -4.10
C MET A 541 -33.74 8.56 -3.02
N SER A 542 -33.40 9.85 -2.96
CA SER A 542 -34.06 10.78 -2.03
C SER A 542 -33.90 12.22 -2.47
N ARG A 543 -34.95 13.01 -2.25
CA ARG A 543 -34.84 14.47 -2.15
C ARG A 543 -34.27 14.79 -0.76
N VAL A 544 -33.33 15.72 -0.69
CA VAL A 544 -32.62 16.11 0.54
C VAL A 544 -32.49 17.63 0.58
N LEU A 545 -32.25 18.19 1.77
CA LEU A 545 -31.74 19.55 1.88
C LEU A 545 -30.25 19.51 2.17
N LEU A 546 -29.48 20.37 1.53
CA LEU A 546 -28.04 20.48 1.71
C LEU A 546 -27.73 21.82 2.36
N GLN A 547 -26.87 21.81 3.38
CA GLN A 547 -26.40 23.01 4.08
C GLN A 547 -24.88 23.02 4.20
N ARG A 548 -24.29 24.21 4.09
CA ARG A 548 -22.94 24.48 4.58
C ARG A 548 -23.02 25.10 6.00
N PRO A 549 -22.77 24.34 7.07
CA PRO A 549 -23.02 24.79 8.44
C PRO A 549 -22.02 25.83 8.98
N GLY A 550 -20.90 26.07 8.30
CA GLY A 550 -19.88 27.05 8.71
C GLY A 550 -19.07 27.56 7.53
N SER A 551 -18.09 28.42 7.79
CA SER A 551 -17.20 28.98 6.77
C SER A 551 -16.19 27.97 6.20
N ALA A 552 -15.92 26.88 6.93
CA ALA A 552 -15.03 25.81 6.49
C ALA A 552 -15.69 24.94 5.40
N LEU A 553 -14.93 24.59 4.37
CA LEU A 553 -15.40 23.82 3.20
C LEU A 553 -15.13 22.32 3.33
N ASP A 554 -14.81 21.87 4.53
CA ASP A 554 -14.58 20.49 4.90
C ASP A 554 -15.80 19.87 5.59
N ARG A 555 -16.90 20.61 5.79
CA ARG A 555 -18.08 20.12 6.50
C ARG A 555 -19.38 20.57 5.84
N TYR A 556 -20.32 19.63 5.73
CA TYR A 556 -21.64 19.84 5.16
C TYR A 556 -22.69 19.01 5.89
N ARG A 557 -23.96 19.41 5.79
CA ARG A 557 -25.10 18.69 6.36
C ARG A 557 -26.13 18.36 5.30
N LEU A 558 -26.70 17.16 5.42
CA LEU A 558 -27.86 16.72 4.66
C LEU A 558 -29.03 16.52 5.61
N ALA A 559 -30.18 17.09 5.28
CA ALA A 559 -31.45 16.78 5.91
C ALA A 559 -32.21 15.78 5.03
N VAL A 560 -32.51 14.61 5.58
CA VAL A 560 -33.04 13.46 4.85
C VAL A 560 -34.37 13.00 5.45
N PRO A 561 -35.40 12.73 4.65
CA PRO A 561 -36.65 12.13 5.14
C PRO A 561 -36.38 10.82 5.88
N GLY A 562 -37.00 10.62 7.05
CA GLY A 562 -36.73 9.47 7.93
C GLY A 562 -36.99 8.11 7.27
N LYS A 563 -37.91 8.03 6.30
CA LYS A 563 -38.15 6.82 5.49
C LYS A 563 -36.97 6.43 4.59
N HIS A 564 -36.07 7.35 4.24
CA HIS A 564 -34.92 7.11 3.36
C HIS A 564 -33.57 7.22 4.08
N SER A 565 -33.52 7.83 5.26
CA SER A 565 -32.25 8.21 5.89
C SER A 565 -31.33 7.02 6.21
N GLY A 566 -31.87 5.84 6.55
CA GLY A 566 -31.05 4.64 6.72
C GLY A 566 -30.32 4.23 5.43
N ARG A 567 -31.02 4.25 4.29
CA ARG A 567 -30.43 3.97 2.97
C ARG A 567 -29.41 5.02 2.57
N VAL A 568 -29.74 6.31 2.74
CA VAL A 568 -28.83 7.42 2.40
C VAL A 568 -27.55 7.38 3.22
N VAL A 569 -27.62 7.16 4.54
CA VAL A 569 -26.41 7.05 5.37
C VAL A 569 -25.55 5.87 4.92
N ALA A 570 -26.18 4.71 4.69
CA ALA A 570 -25.47 3.52 4.22
C ALA A 570 -24.83 3.75 2.84
N TRP A 571 -25.52 4.47 1.95
CA TRP A 571 -25.04 4.83 0.61
C TRP A 571 -23.82 5.75 0.68
N LEU A 572 -23.90 6.84 1.45
CA LEU A 572 -22.79 7.78 1.61
C LEU A 572 -21.55 7.12 2.21
N ARG A 573 -21.73 6.23 3.21
CA ARG A 573 -20.63 5.43 3.78
C ARG A 573 -20.05 4.46 2.74
N ALA A 574 -20.89 3.77 1.98
CA ALA A 574 -20.46 2.83 0.94
C ALA A 574 -19.69 3.51 -0.22
N LEU A 575 -20.12 4.70 -0.61
CA LEU A 575 -19.42 5.56 -1.57
C LEU A 575 -18.04 6.00 -1.03
N SER A 576 -17.98 6.44 0.23
CA SER A 576 -16.72 6.83 0.90
C SER A 576 -15.75 5.65 1.06
N ASP A 577 -16.27 4.46 1.37
CA ASP A 577 -15.50 3.21 1.45
C ASP A 577 -14.91 2.79 0.09
N GLY A 578 -15.48 3.30 -1.01
CA GLY A 578 -14.98 3.14 -2.37
C GLY A 578 -14.99 1.69 -2.87
N ARG A 579 -15.99 0.89 -2.47
CA ARG A 579 -16.17 -0.52 -2.90
C ARG A 579 -17.47 -0.78 -3.63
N THR A 580 -18.44 0.10 -3.52
CA THR A 580 -19.75 -0.09 -4.12
C THR A 580 -19.76 0.40 -5.56
N ARG A 581 -20.48 -0.32 -6.42
CA ARG A 581 -20.79 0.13 -7.77
C ARG A 581 -21.78 1.29 -7.68
N PHE A 582 -21.43 2.41 -8.31
CA PHE A 582 -22.29 3.59 -8.36
C PHE A 582 -22.43 4.21 -9.76
N ASP A 583 -21.76 3.62 -10.75
CA ASP A 583 -21.88 3.97 -12.16
C ASP A 583 -22.23 2.69 -12.94
N GLU A 584 -23.20 2.77 -13.84
CA GLU A 584 -23.67 1.60 -14.60
C GLU A 584 -22.74 1.25 -15.77
N ARG A 585 -22.01 2.22 -16.31
CA ARG A 585 -21.19 2.07 -17.53
C ARG A 585 -19.70 2.05 -17.27
N ASP A 586 -19.25 2.61 -16.14
CA ASP A 586 -17.84 2.80 -15.84
C ASP A 586 -17.44 2.27 -14.46
N LEU A 587 -16.95 1.04 -14.42
CA LEU A 587 -16.51 0.37 -13.19
C LEU A 587 -15.23 0.96 -12.60
N LEU A 588 -14.45 1.72 -13.38
CA LEU A 588 -13.17 2.29 -12.92
C LEU A 588 -13.41 3.46 -11.96
N VAL A 589 -14.54 4.15 -12.06
CA VAL A 589 -14.78 5.39 -11.33
C VAL A 589 -14.73 5.18 -9.82
N LYS A 590 -14.10 6.13 -9.12
CA LYS A 590 -13.99 6.23 -7.67
C LYS A 590 -14.20 7.69 -7.28
N LEU A 591 -15.18 7.96 -6.41
CA LEU A 591 -15.44 9.30 -5.91
C LEU A 591 -14.27 9.84 -5.05
N PRO A 592 -14.11 11.17 -4.98
CA PRO A 592 -13.18 11.83 -4.07
C PRO A 592 -13.42 11.41 -2.61
N GLY A 593 -12.35 11.18 -1.83
CA GLY A 593 -12.52 10.76 -0.45
C GLY A 593 -11.23 10.23 0.19
N PRO A 594 -11.32 9.68 1.42
CA PRO A 594 -12.55 9.39 2.15
C PRO A 594 -13.21 10.61 2.80
N VAL A 595 -14.51 10.53 3.05
CA VAL A 595 -15.28 11.45 3.91
C VAL A 595 -15.86 10.70 5.10
N VAL A 596 -16.00 11.37 6.23
CA VAL A 596 -16.67 10.85 7.43
C VAL A 596 -18.16 11.16 7.31
N VAL A 597 -19.01 10.17 7.55
CA VAL A 597 -20.48 10.31 7.53
C VAL A 597 -21.02 10.07 8.94
N ARG A 598 -21.45 11.13 9.62
CA ARG A 598 -22.02 11.07 10.98
C ARG A 598 -23.51 11.33 10.97
N GLU A 599 -24.20 10.74 11.93
CA GLU A 599 -25.63 10.95 12.12
C GLU A 599 -25.81 11.88 13.31
N LEU A 600 -26.54 12.98 13.10
CA LEU A 600 -26.78 13.98 14.14
C LEU A 600 -28.13 13.81 14.84
N GLY A 601 -28.96 12.86 14.38
CA GLY A 601 -30.29 12.58 14.93
C GLY A 601 -31.43 13.24 14.14
N ALA A 602 -32.63 13.23 14.72
CA ALA A 602 -33.79 13.89 14.15
C ALA A 602 -33.66 15.42 14.30
N ALA A 603 -34.04 16.18 13.26
CA ALA A 603 -34.16 17.62 13.36
C ALA A 603 -35.26 17.96 14.38
N HIS A 604 -34.93 18.83 15.34
CA HIS A 604 -35.88 19.27 16.37
C HIS A 604 -36.85 20.34 15.87
N ASP A 605 -36.44 21.12 14.86
CA ASP A 605 -37.21 22.22 14.27
C ASP A 605 -37.55 21.95 12.80
N THR A 606 -38.58 22.66 12.29
CA THR A 606 -38.90 22.68 10.85
C THR A 606 -37.77 23.41 10.11
N LEU A 607 -37.19 22.76 9.11
CA LEU A 607 -36.06 23.32 8.37
C LEU A 607 -36.54 24.26 7.25
N PRO A 608 -35.81 25.34 6.95
CA PRO A 608 -36.08 26.16 5.76
C PRO A 608 -36.07 25.29 4.50
N GLY A 609 -37.10 25.42 3.65
CA GLY A 609 -37.20 24.66 2.39
C GLY A 609 -37.64 23.20 2.57
N GLN A 610 -38.15 22.78 3.74
CA GLN A 610 -38.58 21.40 3.99
C GLN A 610 -39.63 20.86 2.99
N ASP A 611 -40.39 21.72 2.34
CA ASP A 611 -41.31 21.35 1.25
C ASP A 611 -40.57 20.75 0.03
N ASP A 612 -39.30 21.13 -0.19
CA ASP A 612 -38.46 20.58 -1.26
C ASP A 612 -38.12 19.10 -1.06
N LEU A 613 -38.38 18.54 0.12
CA LEU A 613 -38.26 17.10 0.38
C LEU A 613 -39.41 16.30 -0.26
N GLN A 614 -40.46 16.96 -0.75
CA GLN A 614 -41.67 16.35 -1.30
C GLN A 614 -41.82 16.62 -2.82
N GLY A 615 -42.69 15.85 -3.48
CA GLY A 615 -43.02 16.02 -4.91
C GLY A 615 -42.06 15.30 -5.87
N ARG A 616 -42.36 15.38 -7.18
CA ARG A 616 -41.55 14.74 -8.24
C ARG A 616 -40.35 15.60 -8.62
N TYR A 617 -39.19 14.98 -8.81
CA TYR A 617 -38.02 15.63 -9.37
C TYR A 617 -38.12 15.64 -10.90
N LYS A 618 -37.83 16.79 -11.50
CA LYS A 618 -37.64 16.94 -12.95
C LYS A 618 -36.20 17.42 -13.16
N PRO A 619 -35.36 16.66 -13.88
CA PRO A 619 -34.00 17.10 -14.18
C PRO A 619 -33.99 18.45 -14.90
N SER A 620 -33.11 19.35 -14.47
CA SER A 620 -32.81 20.62 -15.12
C SER A 620 -31.48 20.52 -15.86
N ALA A 621 -31.17 21.50 -16.72
CA ALA A 621 -29.83 21.62 -17.28
C ALA A 621 -28.80 21.75 -16.15
N THR A 622 -27.69 21.01 -16.26
CA THR A 622 -26.56 21.11 -15.34
C THR A 622 -25.27 21.17 -16.15
N SER A 623 -24.36 22.05 -15.76
CA SER A 623 -23.05 22.18 -16.40
C SER A 623 -22.01 21.28 -15.74
N LYS A 624 -22.35 20.54 -14.68
CA LYS A 624 -21.38 19.72 -13.94
C LYS A 624 -20.83 18.62 -14.84
N PRO A 625 -19.52 18.34 -14.87
CA PRO A 625 -18.95 17.32 -15.74
C PRO A 625 -19.34 15.90 -15.34
N TYR A 626 -19.56 15.67 -14.04
CA TYR A 626 -19.90 14.35 -13.49
C TYR A 626 -20.81 14.47 -12.26
N PHE A 627 -21.72 13.51 -12.10
CA PHE A 627 -22.38 13.17 -10.84
C PHE A 627 -22.93 11.73 -10.90
N VAL A 628 -23.13 11.10 -9.75
CA VAL A 628 -23.78 9.77 -9.65
C VAL A 628 -25.16 9.79 -10.33
N GLY A 629 -25.39 8.86 -11.26
CA GLY A 629 -26.63 8.73 -12.02
C GLY A 629 -26.61 9.44 -13.38
N LEU A 630 -25.58 10.23 -13.70
CA LEU A 630 -25.43 10.92 -14.99
C LEU A 630 -25.33 9.96 -16.18
N SER A 631 -24.64 8.82 -16.00
CA SER A 631 -24.38 7.84 -17.06
C SER A 631 -25.58 6.92 -17.38
N SER A 632 -26.67 7.03 -16.61
CA SER A 632 -27.87 6.21 -16.78
C SER A 632 -28.68 6.61 -18.02
N ASP A 633 -29.28 5.62 -18.68
CA ASP A 633 -30.24 5.81 -19.77
C ASP A 633 -31.57 6.45 -19.35
N THR A 634 -31.91 6.38 -18.06
CA THR A 634 -33.18 6.90 -17.55
C THR A 634 -33.09 8.37 -17.12
N TYR A 635 -31.88 8.85 -16.83
CA TYR A 635 -31.65 10.25 -16.48
C TYR A 635 -31.56 11.10 -17.75
N LYS A 636 -32.47 12.07 -17.89
CA LYS A 636 -32.53 12.99 -19.03
C LYS A 636 -32.62 14.43 -18.56
N GLU A 637 -31.51 15.15 -18.64
CA GLU A 637 -31.41 16.59 -18.38
C GLU A 637 -31.69 17.42 -19.64
N LEU A 638 -31.91 18.72 -19.45
CA LEU A 638 -31.99 19.69 -20.55
C LEU A 638 -30.58 19.97 -21.09
N GLU A 639 -30.47 20.17 -22.41
CA GLU A 639 -29.20 20.52 -23.04
C GLU A 639 -28.67 21.87 -22.54
N THR A 640 -27.34 21.97 -22.48
CA THR A 640 -26.61 23.20 -22.15
C THR A 640 -25.99 23.78 -23.41
N GLU A 641 -25.77 25.10 -23.42
CA GLU A 641 -25.09 25.78 -24.54
C GLU A 641 -23.66 25.23 -24.70
N ALA A 642 -23.31 24.83 -25.92
CA ALA A 642 -21.99 24.31 -26.25
C ALA A 642 -20.90 25.39 -26.12
N LEU A 643 -19.79 25.04 -25.49
CA LEU A 643 -18.61 25.89 -25.40
C LEU A 643 -17.75 25.78 -26.66
N ARG A 644 -17.02 26.85 -26.96
CA ARG A 644 -16.05 26.86 -28.06
C ARG A 644 -14.86 25.93 -27.76
N ARG A 645 -14.29 25.34 -28.80
CA ARG A 645 -13.00 24.65 -28.68
C ARG A 645 -11.91 25.66 -28.30
N PHE A 646 -10.90 25.20 -27.58
CA PHE A 646 -9.73 26.02 -27.30
C PHE A 646 -8.87 26.10 -28.56
N GLU A 647 -8.65 27.31 -29.03
CA GLU A 647 -7.77 27.61 -30.14
C GLU A 647 -6.56 28.38 -29.60
N TRP A 648 -5.37 27.90 -29.93
CA TRP A 648 -4.12 28.55 -29.58
C TRP A 648 -3.39 28.93 -30.85
N GLN A 649 -3.10 30.22 -31.01
CA GLN A 649 -2.20 30.70 -32.04
C GLN A 649 -0.86 31.01 -31.39
N GLU A 650 0.20 30.43 -31.93
CA GLU A 650 1.54 30.69 -31.47
C GLU A 650 1.93 32.13 -31.82
N SER A 651 2.22 32.93 -30.81
CA SER A 651 2.73 34.29 -31.00
C SER A 651 4.21 34.24 -31.44
N GLU A 652 4.66 35.23 -32.23
CA GLU A 652 6.08 35.41 -32.51
C GLU A 652 6.88 35.44 -31.19
N ARG A 653 7.88 34.55 -31.10
CA ARG A 653 8.72 34.40 -29.91
C ARG A 653 9.92 35.34 -30.05
N GLU A 654 9.99 36.38 -29.21
CA GLU A 654 11.25 37.09 -29.00
C GLU A 654 12.22 36.20 -28.22
N ASP A 655 13.50 36.17 -28.61
CA ASP A 655 14.54 35.42 -27.90
C ASP A 655 14.74 36.01 -26.48
N ARG A 656 14.34 35.25 -25.46
CA ARG A 656 14.46 35.65 -24.05
C ARG A 656 15.80 35.18 -23.47
N ARG A 657 16.32 35.95 -22.50
CA ARG A 657 17.56 35.63 -21.77
C ARG A 657 17.25 35.44 -20.28
N GLY A 658 17.74 34.35 -19.70
CA GLY A 658 17.60 34.06 -18.26
C GLY A 658 18.63 34.81 -17.40
N PRO A 659 18.48 34.79 -16.07
CA PRO A 659 19.38 35.48 -15.14
C PRO A 659 20.82 34.94 -15.14
N LEU A 660 21.05 33.74 -15.69
CA LEU A 660 22.37 33.12 -15.83
C LEU A 660 22.98 33.28 -17.23
N PHE A 661 22.32 33.97 -18.17
CA PHE A 661 22.79 34.09 -19.56
C PHE A 661 24.23 34.62 -19.64
N ASP A 662 24.52 35.75 -19.02
CA ASP A 662 25.85 36.35 -19.03
C ASP A 662 26.90 35.44 -18.35
N TRP A 663 26.48 34.70 -17.32
CA TRP A 663 27.33 33.73 -16.63
C TRP A 663 27.73 32.57 -17.57
N HIS A 664 26.78 32.01 -18.31
CA HIS A 664 27.03 30.91 -19.26
C HIS A 664 27.98 31.35 -20.37
N VAL A 665 27.75 32.52 -20.96
CA VAL A 665 28.60 33.09 -22.01
C VAL A 665 30.02 33.32 -21.49
N ALA A 666 30.16 33.89 -20.28
CA ALA A 666 31.47 34.15 -19.68
C ALA A 666 32.29 32.88 -19.41
N ARG A 667 31.63 31.72 -19.22
CA ARG A 667 32.27 30.41 -19.03
C ARG A 667 32.40 29.58 -20.31
N GLY A 668 32.18 30.20 -21.48
CA GLY A 668 32.39 29.56 -22.78
C GLY A 668 31.34 28.51 -23.14
N ALA A 669 30.15 28.56 -22.53
CA ALA A 669 29.05 27.67 -22.90
C ALA A 669 28.64 27.89 -24.36
N LYS A 670 28.34 26.80 -25.07
CA LYS A 670 27.73 26.90 -26.39
C LYS A 670 26.24 27.18 -26.25
N MET A 671 25.82 28.39 -26.62
CA MET A 671 24.42 28.81 -26.53
C MET A 671 23.63 28.42 -27.80
N ALA A 672 22.35 28.09 -27.63
CA ALA A 672 21.41 27.91 -28.73
C ALA A 672 19.98 28.30 -28.31
N PRO A 673 19.13 28.69 -29.27
CA PRO A 673 17.73 28.93 -29.01
C PRO A 673 17.03 27.61 -28.65
N PHE A 674 16.32 27.60 -27.53
CA PHE A 674 15.52 26.49 -27.04
C PHE A 674 14.23 27.02 -26.43
N ALA A 675 13.08 26.64 -26.98
CA ALA A 675 11.76 27.06 -26.49
C ALA A 675 11.56 28.60 -26.38
N GLY A 676 12.26 29.40 -27.20
CA GLY A 676 12.21 30.87 -27.15
C GLY A 676 13.16 31.49 -26.11
N TRP A 677 14.13 30.72 -25.61
CA TRP A 677 15.18 31.16 -24.69
C TRP A 677 16.56 30.80 -25.21
N GLU A 678 17.56 31.64 -24.94
CA GLU A 678 18.97 31.32 -25.17
C GLU A 678 19.52 30.45 -24.03
N MET A 679 19.81 29.18 -24.32
CA MET A 679 20.19 28.18 -23.31
C MET A 679 21.55 27.51 -23.61
N PRO A 680 22.33 27.12 -22.59
CA PRO A 680 23.57 26.38 -22.78
C PRO A 680 23.29 24.95 -23.28
N THR A 681 23.87 24.59 -24.42
CA THR A 681 23.80 23.24 -25.00
C THR A 681 24.84 22.30 -24.39
N TRP A 682 26.05 22.80 -24.15
CA TRP A 682 27.14 22.17 -23.39
C TRP A 682 28.24 23.21 -23.09
N TYR A 683 29.11 22.90 -22.13
CA TYR A 683 30.30 23.65 -21.73
C TYR A 683 31.59 22.92 -22.16
N SER A 684 31.58 21.59 -22.09
CA SER A 684 32.73 20.75 -22.43
C SER A 684 32.39 19.81 -23.59
N SER A 685 31.81 18.67 -23.28
CA SER A 685 31.17 17.76 -24.22
C SER A 685 29.94 17.14 -23.58
N ILE A 686 29.00 16.68 -24.41
CA ILE A 686 27.79 15.97 -23.92
C ILE A 686 28.19 14.75 -23.07
N SER A 687 29.24 14.04 -23.48
CA SER A 687 29.72 12.84 -22.77
C SER A 687 30.31 13.19 -21.40
N ASP A 688 31.20 14.18 -21.33
CA ASP A 688 31.85 14.56 -20.07
C ASP A 688 30.83 15.05 -19.02
N GLU A 689 29.85 15.81 -19.49
CA GLU A 689 28.75 16.31 -18.66
C GLU A 689 27.81 15.18 -18.22
N HIS A 690 27.48 14.25 -19.11
CA HIS A 690 26.70 13.05 -18.79
C HIS A 690 27.37 12.24 -17.66
N HIS A 691 28.68 11.96 -17.80
CA HIS A 691 29.46 11.25 -16.79
C HIS A 691 29.49 11.99 -15.45
N ALA A 692 29.64 13.32 -15.47
CA ALA A 692 29.62 14.12 -14.25
C ALA A 692 28.32 13.93 -13.45
N VAL A 693 27.16 13.85 -14.12
CA VAL A 693 25.88 13.61 -13.44
C VAL A 693 25.75 12.20 -12.87
N ARG A 694 26.19 11.20 -13.65
CA ARG A 694 26.10 9.78 -13.27
C ARG A 694 27.03 9.41 -12.12
N GLU A 695 28.22 10.00 -12.10
CA GLU A 695 29.29 9.66 -11.16
C GLU A 695 29.32 10.60 -9.95
N SER A 696 28.89 11.85 -10.09
CA SER A 696 28.89 12.84 -9.02
C SER A 696 27.63 13.72 -8.98
N ALA A 697 27.65 14.89 -9.62
CA ALA A 697 26.51 15.79 -9.68
C ALA A 697 26.60 16.76 -10.87
N GLY A 698 25.45 17.18 -11.36
CA GLY A 698 25.28 18.18 -12.40
C GLY A 698 24.34 19.30 -11.98
N LEU A 699 24.72 20.55 -12.28
CA LEU A 699 23.93 21.74 -12.04
C LEU A 699 23.32 22.24 -13.36
N PHE A 700 21.99 22.30 -13.43
CA PHE A 700 21.22 22.61 -14.64
C PHE A 700 20.47 23.93 -14.47
N ASP A 701 20.55 24.78 -15.50
CA ASP A 701 19.74 25.98 -15.62
C ASP A 701 18.34 25.63 -16.11
N LEU A 702 17.34 25.77 -15.22
CA LEU A 702 15.91 25.58 -15.51
C LEU A 702 15.12 26.88 -15.39
N THR A 703 15.78 28.03 -15.49
CA THR A 703 15.15 29.33 -15.22
C THR A 703 14.10 29.73 -16.26
N HIS A 704 14.09 29.03 -17.39
CA HIS A 704 13.15 29.16 -18.51
C HIS A 704 11.81 28.42 -18.30
N MET A 705 11.69 27.57 -17.27
CA MET A 705 10.48 26.77 -17.00
C MET A 705 9.30 27.66 -16.57
N GLY A 706 8.08 27.25 -16.93
CA GLY A 706 6.87 27.92 -16.44
C GLY A 706 6.54 27.47 -15.02
N ILE A 707 6.21 28.40 -14.14
CA ILE A 707 5.88 28.12 -12.73
C ILE A 707 4.58 28.83 -12.39
N PHE A 708 3.53 28.05 -12.08
CA PHE A 708 2.21 28.56 -11.75
C PHE A 708 1.85 28.24 -10.31
N GLU A 709 1.32 29.22 -9.59
CA GLU A 709 0.71 29.03 -8.27
C GLU A 709 -0.80 28.88 -8.43
N ILE A 710 -1.34 27.80 -7.85
CA ILE A 710 -2.77 27.50 -7.81
C ILE A 710 -3.19 27.47 -6.35
N THR A 711 -4.10 28.38 -5.97
CA THR A 711 -4.56 28.53 -4.59
C THR A 711 -6.08 28.62 -4.50
N GLY A 712 -6.58 28.57 -3.27
CA GLY A 712 -8.00 28.71 -2.95
C GLY A 712 -8.58 27.42 -2.39
N PRO A 713 -9.73 27.50 -1.71
CA PRO A 713 -10.20 26.39 -0.89
C PRO A 713 -10.68 25.17 -1.69
N HIS A 714 -10.87 25.32 -3.02
CA HIS A 714 -11.21 24.24 -3.95
C HIS A 714 -10.14 24.04 -5.03
N ALA A 715 -8.91 24.50 -4.82
CA ALA A 715 -7.81 24.33 -5.77
C ALA A 715 -7.61 22.85 -6.16
N ALA A 716 -7.74 21.93 -5.21
CA ALA A 716 -7.64 20.49 -5.47
C ALA A 716 -8.73 19.98 -6.43
N TYR A 717 -9.95 20.52 -6.40
CA TYR A 717 -11.01 20.16 -7.34
C TYR A 717 -10.66 20.59 -8.76
N PHE A 718 -10.24 21.85 -8.91
CA PHE A 718 -9.79 22.39 -10.21
C PHE A 718 -8.62 21.57 -10.76
N LEU A 719 -7.60 21.31 -9.94
CA LEU A 719 -6.44 20.52 -10.33
C LEU A 719 -6.82 19.08 -10.68
N ASN A 720 -7.76 18.46 -9.96
CA ASN A 720 -8.29 17.15 -10.34
C ASN A 720 -9.02 17.17 -11.69
N LEU A 721 -9.58 18.29 -12.12
CA LEU A 721 -10.22 18.38 -13.42
C LEU A 721 -9.20 18.50 -14.55
N VAL A 722 -8.15 19.32 -14.38
CA VAL A 722 -7.16 19.60 -15.45
C VAL A 722 -5.98 18.63 -15.51
N CYS A 723 -5.65 17.98 -14.39
CA CYS A 723 -4.52 17.05 -14.29
C CYS A 723 -4.98 15.59 -14.44
N THR A 724 -4.19 14.73 -15.08
CA THR A 724 -4.48 13.29 -15.15
C THR A 724 -4.25 12.54 -13.85
N ASN A 725 -3.37 13.02 -12.96
CA ASN A 725 -3.07 12.38 -11.68
C ASN A 725 -4.08 12.77 -10.57
N ASP A 726 -4.14 12.00 -9.48
CA ASP A 726 -5.12 12.16 -8.40
C ASP A 726 -4.59 13.11 -7.31
N VAL A 727 -5.03 14.36 -7.37
CA VAL A 727 -4.59 15.44 -6.45
C VAL A 727 -5.13 15.23 -5.05
N ASP A 728 -6.23 14.48 -4.89
CA ASP A 728 -6.76 14.11 -3.58
C ASP A 728 -5.88 13.06 -2.88
N LEU A 729 -4.83 12.52 -3.51
CA LEU A 729 -3.84 11.68 -2.83
C LEU A 729 -2.63 12.48 -2.34
N LEU A 730 -2.41 13.67 -2.90
CA LEU A 730 -1.27 14.53 -2.60
C LEU A 730 -1.44 15.18 -1.22
N ARG A 731 -0.41 15.10 -0.37
CA ARG A 731 -0.36 15.76 0.93
C ARG A 731 0.58 16.96 0.89
N PRO A 732 0.42 17.96 1.78
CA PRO A 732 1.43 19.01 1.95
C PRO A 732 2.82 18.40 2.16
N GLY A 733 3.80 18.91 1.43
CA GLY A 733 5.17 18.38 1.40
C GLY A 733 5.42 17.29 0.36
N GLU A 734 4.41 16.88 -0.40
CA GLU A 734 4.55 15.89 -1.48
C GLU A 734 4.43 16.54 -2.87
N SER A 735 4.91 15.84 -3.89
CA SER A 735 4.81 16.21 -5.30
C SER A 735 4.39 15.03 -6.16
N GLN A 736 3.83 15.32 -7.34
CA GLN A 736 3.47 14.29 -8.31
C GLN A 736 3.64 14.77 -9.74
N TYR A 737 4.02 13.84 -10.60
CA TYR A 737 4.02 14.03 -12.04
C TYR A 737 2.61 13.83 -12.61
N THR A 738 2.22 14.66 -13.57
CA THR A 738 0.88 14.64 -14.18
C THR A 738 0.91 15.19 -15.60
N PHE A 739 -0.13 14.92 -16.38
CA PHE A 739 -0.32 15.51 -17.70
C PHE A 739 -1.50 16.50 -17.70
N LEU A 740 -1.42 17.49 -18.58
CA LEU A 740 -2.52 18.35 -19.01
C LEU A 740 -2.95 17.86 -20.40
N LEU A 741 -4.24 17.59 -20.60
CA LEU A 741 -4.76 17.06 -21.85
C LEU A 741 -5.84 17.98 -22.43
N ALA A 742 -5.98 17.94 -23.75
CA ALA A 742 -7.15 18.44 -24.46
C ALA A 742 -8.31 17.42 -24.37
N PRO A 743 -9.57 17.83 -24.64
CA PRO A 743 -10.74 16.96 -24.54
C PRO A 743 -10.66 15.66 -25.37
N HIS A 744 -10.01 15.73 -26.53
CA HIS A 744 -9.77 14.57 -27.41
C HIS A 744 -8.55 13.72 -27.04
N GLY A 745 -7.87 13.99 -25.92
CA GLY A 745 -6.80 13.16 -25.37
C GLY A 745 -5.37 13.54 -25.77
N GLN A 746 -5.19 14.45 -26.73
CA GLN A 746 -3.89 15.05 -27.03
C GLN A 746 -3.25 15.65 -25.76
N VAL A 747 -1.96 15.37 -25.58
CA VAL A 747 -1.17 16.00 -24.52
C VAL A 747 -1.02 17.49 -24.86
N LEU A 748 -1.22 18.37 -23.88
CA LEU A 748 -0.93 19.80 -24.00
C LEU A 748 0.41 20.13 -23.34
N ASP A 749 0.66 19.49 -22.20
CA ASP A 749 1.93 19.50 -21.51
C ASP A 749 2.00 18.36 -20.48
N ASP A 750 3.21 18.02 -20.06
CA ASP A 750 3.45 17.33 -18.80
C ASP A 750 3.91 18.32 -17.72
N ALA A 751 3.63 18.01 -16.46
CA ALA A 751 3.88 18.91 -15.36
C ALA A 751 4.28 18.19 -14.07
N MET A 752 5.08 18.88 -13.25
CA MET A 752 5.30 18.52 -11.85
C MET A 752 4.42 19.39 -10.96
N LEU A 753 3.59 18.75 -10.13
CA LEU A 753 2.71 19.42 -9.18
C LEU A 753 3.23 19.23 -7.76
N TYR A 754 3.48 20.32 -7.05
CA TYR A 754 3.94 20.38 -5.67
C TYR A 754 2.80 20.83 -4.76
N ALA A 755 2.51 20.09 -3.69
CA ALA A 755 1.59 20.54 -2.65
C ALA A 755 2.38 21.17 -1.49
N LEU A 756 2.14 22.45 -1.23
CA LEU A 756 2.76 23.17 -0.14
C LEU A 756 1.78 23.30 1.04
N GLU A 757 2.17 24.03 2.08
CA GLU A 757 1.26 24.34 3.19
C GLU A 757 0.11 25.28 2.77
N GLY A 758 -1.05 25.09 3.42
CA GLY A 758 -2.32 25.66 2.98
C GLY A 758 -2.80 25.02 1.67
N PRO A 759 -3.99 25.34 1.16
CA PRO A 759 -4.43 24.88 -0.15
C PRO A 759 -3.67 25.63 -1.27
N ARG A 760 -2.34 25.49 -1.30
CA ARG A 760 -1.38 26.13 -2.22
C ARG A 760 -0.59 25.05 -2.94
N TYR A 761 -0.59 25.15 -4.26
CA TYR A 761 0.11 24.24 -5.14
C TYR A 761 1.00 25.02 -6.09
N LEU A 762 2.18 24.48 -6.38
CA LEU A 762 3.02 24.95 -7.49
C LEU A 762 2.98 23.94 -8.62
N MET A 763 2.75 24.39 -9.84
CA MET A 763 2.81 23.58 -11.05
C MET A 763 3.97 24.08 -11.90
N VAL A 764 4.92 23.19 -12.16
CA VAL A 764 6.04 23.44 -13.09
C VAL A 764 5.73 22.78 -14.42
N VAL A 765 5.74 23.58 -15.48
CA VAL A 765 5.38 23.19 -16.86
C VAL A 765 6.57 23.42 -17.80
N ASN A 766 6.58 22.75 -18.95
CA ASN A 766 7.68 22.90 -19.90
C ASN A 766 7.70 24.30 -20.51
N ALA A 767 8.91 24.86 -20.67
CA ALA A 767 9.11 26.20 -21.22
C ALA A 767 8.45 26.39 -22.59
N ALA A 768 8.50 25.37 -23.45
CA ALA A 768 7.93 25.43 -24.80
C ALA A 768 6.40 25.63 -24.82
N ASN A 769 5.73 25.20 -23.75
CA ASN A 769 4.27 25.15 -23.64
C ASN A 769 3.73 26.12 -22.60
N ALA A 770 4.57 26.83 -21.86
CA ALA A 770 4.16 27.63 -20.70
C ALA A 770 3.02 28.63 -21.02
N GLU A 771 3.09 29.34 -22.15
CA GLU A 771 2.03 30.28 -22.54
C GLU A 771 0.72 29.55 -22.90
N ARG A 772 0.81 28.45 -23.67
CA ARG A 772 -0.33 27.61 -24.07
C ARG A 772 -1.00 26.99 -22.86
N ALA A 773 -0.23 26.40 -21.94
CA ALA A 773 -0.70 25.80 -20.70
C ALA A 773 -1.35 26.86 -19.80
N TRP A 774 -0.75 28.05 -19.67
CA TRP A 774 -1.33 29.15 -18.90
C TRP A 774 -2.69 29.60 -19.47
N ALA A 775 -2.76 29.86 -20.78
CA ALA A 775 -3.99 30.26 -21.46
C ALA A 775 -5.08 29.18 -21.34
N TRP A 776 -4.71 27.90 -21.48
CA TRP A 776 -5.60 26.77 -21.30
C TRP A 776 -6.18 26.70 -19.88
N LEU A 777 -5.32 26.73 -18.85
CA LEU A 777 -5.75 26.68 -17.45
C LEU A 777 -6.67 27.86 -17.11
N HIS A 778 -6.38 29.07 -17.61
CA HIS A 778 -7.21 30.24 -17.40
C HIS A 778 -8.58 30.10 -18.06
N ALA A 779 -8.62 29.69 -19.33
CA ALA A 779 -9.86 29.50 -20.09
C ALA A 779 -10.75 28.41 -19.46
N VAL A 780 -10.15 27.31 -19.00
CA VAL A 780 -10.88 26.27 -18.26
C VAL A 780 -11.40 26.83 -16.94
N ASN A 781 -10.59 27.58 -16.17
CA ASN A 781 -11.01 28.15 -14.88
C ASN A 781 -12.13 29.20 -15.01
N GLU A 782 -12.19 29.92 -16.12
CA GLU A 782 -13.31 30.82 -16.47
C GLU A 782 -14.55 30.05 -16.95
N GLY A 783 -14.38 28.79 -17.33
CA GLY A 783 -15.40 27.95 -17.94
C GLY A 783 -15.75 28.39 -19.36
N SER A 784 -14.81 28.97 -20.13
CA SER A 784 -15.07 29.57 -21.44
C SER A 784 -14.74 28.67 -22.64
N VAL A 785 -14.26 27.45 -22.39
CA VAL A 785 -13.83 26.48 -23.41
C VAL A 785 -14.38 25.09 -23.15
N LEU A 786 -14.53 24.31 -24.22
CA LEU A 786 -15.01 22.93 -24.21
C LEU A 786 -14.02 22.03 -23.45
N ILE A 787 -14.54 21.31 -22.46
CA ILE A 787 -13.77 20.37 -21.62
C ILE A 787 -14.20 18.91 -21.79
N ASP A 788 -15.36 18.67 -22.42
CA ASP A 788 -15.91 17.34 -22.72
C ASP A 788 -16.63 17.37 -24.07
N GLU A 789 -16.27 16.43 -24.95
CA GLU A 789 -16.87 16.27 -26.28
C GLU A 789 -18.31 15.72 -26.20
N MET A 790 -18.66 14.91 -25.20
CA MET A 790 -20.03 14.37 -25.05
C MET A 790 -20.97 15.35 -24.39
N ARG A 791 -20.44 16.28 -23.61
CA ARG A 791 -21.20 17.30 -22.89
C ARG A 791 -20.58 18.67 -23.17
N PRO A 792 -20.83 19.24 -24.37
CA PRO A 792 -20.17 20.47 -24.82
C PRO A 792 -20.39 21.68 -23.90
N GLY A 793 -21.45 21.72 -23.11
CA GLY A 793 -21.73 22.78 -22.13
C GLY A 793 -21.23 22.51 -20.71
N ALA A 794 -20.46 21.44 -20.49
CA ALA A 794 -19.87 21.12 -19.19
C ALA A 794 -18.85 22.19 -18.76
N ARG A 795 -18.84 22.52 -17.46
CA ARG A 795 -18.01 23.54 -16.80
C ARG A 795 -17.57 23.04 -15.44
N LEU A 796 -16.43 23.50 -14.96
CA LEU A 796 -16.02 23.27 -13.57
C LEU A 796 -17.00 23.94 -12.59
N SER A 797 -17.20 23.29 -11.45
CA SER A 797 -18.04 23.82 -10.37
C SER A 797 -17.31 24.87 -9.54
N PHE A 798 -16.05 24.62 -9.18
CA PHE A 798 -15.27 25.49 -8.31
C PHE A 798 -14.06 26.07 -9.02
N ARG A 799 -13.90 27.39 -8.94
CA ARG A 799 -12.75 28.10 -9.51
C ARG A 799 -11.57 28.13 -8.55
N ALA A 800 -10.37 28.13 -9.09
CA ALA A 800 -9.13 28.37 -8.37
C ALA A 800 -8.60 29.79 -8.61
N LYS A 801 -7.71 30.26 -7.74
CA LYS A 801 -6.89 31.45 -7.99
C LYS A 801 -5.59 31.01 -8.66
N LEU A 802 -5.30 31.59 -9.81
CA LEU A 802 -4.12 31.27 -10.62
C LEU A 802 -3.16 32.47 -10.60
N ALA A 803 -1.87 32.23 -10.39
CA ALA A 803 -0.82 33.24 -10.56
C ALA A 803 0.36 32.66 -11.34
N ASN A 804 0.86 33.39 -12.35
CA ASN A 804 2.05 33.00 -13.09
C ASN A 804 3.30 33.55 -12.38
N LEU A 805 3.99 32.70 -11.63
CA LEU A 805 5.16 33.07 -10.85
C LEU A 805 6.44 33.13 -11.68
N SER A 806 6.46 32.61 -12.91
CA SER A 806 7.63 32.72 -13.80
C SER A 806 7.84 34.12 -14.39
N ARG A 807 6.91 35.06 -14.16
CA ARG A 807 6.90 36.39 -14.80
C ARG A 807 7.34 37.51 -13.86
N PRO A 808 8.00 38.56 -14.40
CA PRO A 808 8.40 39.72 -13.60
C PRO A 808 7.24 40.42 -12.86
N HIS A 809 6.01 40.36 -13.41
CA HIS A 809 4.85 40.97 -12.74
C HIS A 809 4.49 40.30 -11.39
N ALA A 810 5.04 39.12 -11.08
CA ALA A 810 4.84 38.45 -9.80
C ALA A 810 5.62 39.14 -8.66
N GLY A 811 6.54 40.07 -8.98
CA GLY A 811 7.32 40.83 -8.01
C GLY A 811 8.07 39.90 -7.05
N LYS A 812 7.96 40.15 -5.74
CA LYS A 812 8.61 39.35 -4.69
C LYS A 812 8.26 37.86 -4.69
N LYS A 813 7.15 37.46 -5.33
CA LYS A 813 6.73 36.06 -5.45
C LYS A 813 7.24 35.38 -6.72
N GLN A 814 8.00 36.08 -7.56
CA GLN A 814 8.54 35.50 -8.78
C GLN A 814 9.42 34.30 -8.41
N LEU A 815 9.25 33.20 -9.13
CA LEU A 815 10.01 31.97 -8.98
C LEU A 815 10.57 31.54 -10.33
N VAL A 816 11.80 31.04 -10.29
CA VAL A 816 12.47 30.29 -11.34
C VAL A 816 13.09 29.03 -10.73
N ALA A 817 13.50 28.08 -11.56
CA ALA A 817 14.07 26.82 -11.09
C ALA A 817 15.53 26.65 -11.50
N VAL A 818 16.30 25.96 -10.67
CA VAL A 818 17.57 25.32 -11.03
C VAL A 818 17.52 23.87 -10.55
N ALA A 819 18.28 22.96 -11.16
CA ALA A 819 18.30 21.57 -10.73
C ALA A 819 19.71 21.08 -10.43
N LEU A 820 19.82 20.28 -9.37
CA LEU A 820 21.03 19.61 -8.95
C LEU A 820 20.78 18.11 -8.99
N GLN A 821 21.36 17.39 -9.95
CA GLN A 821 21.07 15.97 -10.21
C GLN A 821 22.34 15.14 -10.04
N GLY A 822 22.24 13.93 -9.48
CA GLY A 822 23.38 13.02 -9.29
C GLY A 822 23.54 12.51 -7.85
N PRO A 823 24.32 11.43 -7.64
CA PRO A 823 24.50 10.81 -6.32
C PRO A 823 24.97 11.78 -5.22
N ARG A 824 25.75 12.82 -5.57
CA ARG A 824 26.31 13.81 -4.62
C ARG A 824 25.41 15.02 -4.35
N SER A 825 24.24 15.12 -5.00
CA SER A 825 23.40 16.32 -4.89
C SER A 825 22.97 16.65 -3.46
N ARG A 826 22.68 15.64 -2.62
CA ARG A 826 22.31 15.86 -1.23
C ARG A 826 23.49 16.37 -0.40
N ASP A 827 24.68 15.79 -0.58
CA ASP A 827 25.90 16.17 0.14
C ASP A 827 26.23 17.65 -0.12
N ILE A 828 26.08 18.10 -1.37
CA ILE A 828 26.30 19.50 -1.77
C ILE A 828 25.30 20.45 -1.10
N LEU A 829 24.01 20.10 -1.06
CA LEU A 829 22.99 20.90 -0.37
C LEU A 829 23.20 20.92 1.15
N VAL A 830 23.66 19.82 1.74
CA VAL A 830 24.07 19.80 3.16
C VAL A 830 25.24 20.75 3.39
N GLY A 831 26.25 20.75 2.50
CA GLY A 831 27.36 21.70 2.56
C GLY A 831 26.92 23.18 2.49
N LEU A 832 25.90 23.48 1.69
CA LEU A 832 25.30 24.83 1.64
C LEU A 832 24.69 25.22 2.99
N LEU A 833 23.98 24.30 3.65
CA LEU A 833 23.38 24.53 4.97
C LEU A 833 24.43 24.62 6.09
N GLU A 834 25.49 23.81 6.04
CA GLU A 834 26.58 23.86 7.02
C GLU A 834 27.35 25.19 6.96
N ALA A 835 27.52 25.74 5.76
CA ALA A 835 28.11 27.07 5.56
C ALA A 835 27.29 28.20 6.21
N ALA A 836 25.98 28.01 6.42
CA ALA A 836 25.07 28.99 7.02
C ALA A 836 25.14 29.07 8.57
N ARG A 837 25.79 28.10 9.27
CA ARG A 837 25.94 27.99 10.74
C ARG A 837 24.65 27.60 11.52
N HIS A 838 24.58 27.92 12.83
CA HIS A 838 23.70 27.28 13.84
C HIS A 838 22.18 27.44 13.62
N ASP A 839 21.73 28.38 12.79
CA ASP A 839 20.32 28.60 12.43
C ASP A 839 19.80 27.60 11.38
N ALA A 840 20.69 26.80 10.76
CA ALA A 840 20.34 25.84 9.70
C ALA A 840 19.87 24.46 10.20
N LEU A 841 19.88 24.16 11.51
CA LEU A 841 19.54 22.82 12.01
C LEU A 841 18.13 22.34 11.60
N PRO A 842 17.06 23.17 11.66
CA PRO A 842 15.74 22.76 11.16
C PRO A 842 15.73 22.51 9.65
N ALA A 843 16.43 23.34 8.86
CA ALA A 843 16.53 23.18 7.41
C ALA A 843 17.32 21.92 7.03
N LEU A 844 18.36 21.58 7.80
CA LEU A 844 19.14 20.36 7.63
C LEU A 844 18.29 19.12 7.91
N HIS A 845 17.54 19.12 9.02
CA HIS A 845 16.61 18.02 9.33
C HIS A 845 15.54 17.86 8.25
N ALA A 846 14.97 18.96 7.76
CA ALA A 846 13.98 18.94 6.68
C ALA A 846 14.58 18.36 5.38
N LEU A 847 15.74 18.84 4.94
CA LEU A 847 16.44 18.34 3.75
C LEU A 847 16.78 16.85 3.85
N GLN A 848 17.26 16.40 5.01
CA GLN A 848 17.62 14.99 5.25
C GLN A 848 16.38 14.08 5.26
N ALA A 849 15.25 14.59 5.74
CA ALA A 849 13.97 13.88 5.80
C ALA A 849 13.27 13.76 4.44
N LEU A 850 13.61 14.58 3.44
CA LEU A 850 12.97 14.54 2.12
C LEU A 850 13.10 13.15 1.46
N GLU A 851 11.98 12.46 1.35
CA GLU A 851 11.83 11.29 0.50
C GLU A 851 11.70 11.71 -0.96
N ARG A 852 11.79 10.74 -1.86
CA ARG A 852 11.70 11.04 -3.29
C ARG A 852 10.30 11.55 -3.56
N THR A 853 10.19 12.56 -4.44
CA THR A 853 8.94 13.28 -4.72
C THR A 853 8.38 14.06 -3.54
N ASP A 854 9.19 14.39 -2.53
CA ASP A 854 8.83 15.37 -1.51
C ASP A 854 9.31 16.78 -1.88
N VAL A 855 8.75 17.79 -1.22
CA VAL A 855 9.11 19.20 -1.32
C VAL A 855 9.08 19.84 0.06
N ALA A 856 10.02 20.73 0.34
CA ALA A 856 10.04 21.54 1.55
C ALA A 856 10.39 23.00 1.23
N GLU A 857 9.76 23.93 1.94
CA GLU A 857 10.17 25.34 1.93
C GLU A 857 11.22 25.58 3.01
N LEU A 858 12.41 26.00 2.59
CA LEU A 858 13.58 26.21 3.43
C LEU A 858 14.04 27.67 3.32
N ARG A 859 14.38 28.27 4.46
CA ARG A 859 15.07 29.57 4.51
C ARG A 859 16.52 29.35 4.95
N VAL A 860 17.47 29.78 4.13
CA VAL A 860 18.90 29.53 4.33
C VAL A 860 19.66 30.85 4.41
N SER A 861 20.15 31.22 5.59
CA SER A 861 20.95 32.43 5.79
C SER A 861 22.21 32.41 4.93
N SER A 862 22.48 33.48 4.18
CA SER A 862 23.66 33.55 3.32
C SER A 862 24.13 35.00 3.10
N PRO A 863 25.42 35.32 3.34
CA PRO A 863 25.96 36.65 3.09
C PRO A 863 25.93 37.02 1.60
N GLY A 864 25.57 38.27 1.29
CA GLY A 864 25.60 38.78 -0.09
C GLY A 864 24.41 38.38 -0.97
N VAL A 865 23.36 37.82 -0.37
CA VAL A 865 22.10 37.43 -1.02
C VAL A 865 21.00 38.46 -0.71
N PRO A 866 20.06 38.74 -1.63
CA PRO A 866 18.90 39.59 -1.34
C PRO A 866 18.20 39.19 -0.03
N GLU A 867 17.90 40.17 0.82
CA GLU A 867 17.27 39.97 2.16
C GLU A 867 18.08 39.08 3.14
N GLY A 868 19.35 38.75 2.84
CA GLY A 868 20.27 38.03 3.72
C GLY A 868 20.04 36.51 3.82
N ALA A 869 19.13 35.95 3.03
CA ALA A 869 18.83 34.52 3.02
C ALA A 869 18.28 34.07 1.66
N PHE A 870 18.49 32.81 1.32
CA PHE A 870 17.76 32.13 0.25
C PHE A 870 16.42 31.63 0.78
N ASP A 871 15.32 32.05 0.16
CA ASP A 871 14.00 31.42 0.32
C ASP A 871 13.83 30.39 -0.81
N LEU A 872 13.91 29.11 -0.46
CA LEU A 872 13.94 27.98 -1.40
C LEU A 872 12.72 27.09 -1.22
N ALA A 873 12.05 26.71 -2.30
CA ALA A 873 11.31 25.45 -2.32
C ALA A 873 12.23 24.36 -2.88
N VAL A 874 12.63 23.42 -2.03
CA VAL A 874 13.55 22.32 -2.37
C VAL A 874 12.73 21.07 -2.58
N ALA A 875 12.69 20.60 -3.83
CA ALA A 875 11.97 19.41 -4.23
C ALA A 875 12.94 18.27 -4.54
N ARG A 876 12.71 17.08 -4.00
CA ARG A 876 13.47 15.87 -4.34
C ARG A 876 12.89 15.20 -5.59
N THR A 877 12.94 15.94 -6.69
CA THR A 877 12.48 15.56 -8.03
C THR A 877 13.67 15.45 -9.01
N GLY A 878 13.47 14.72 -10.10
CA GLY A 878 14.54 14.51 -11.06
C GLY A 878 14.09 13.86 -12.37
N TYR A 879 14.71 14.31 -13.45
CA TYR A 879 14.40 13.97 -14.84
C TYR A 879 15.60 13.35 -15.59
N THR A 880 16.68 13.01 -14.87
CA THR A 880 17.91 12.44 -15.44
C THR A 880 18.05 10.94 -15.20
N GLY A 881 17.15 10.32 -14.42
CA GLY A 881 17.19 8.89 -14.07
C GLY A 881 17.92 8.55 -12.77
N GLU A 882 18.57 9.53 -12.14
CA GLU A 882 19.34 9.34 -10.91
C GLU A 882 18.52 8.89 -9.70
N ALA A 883 19.19 8.23 -8.75
CA ALA A 883 18.61 7.89 -7.46
C ALA A 883 18.46 9.12 -6.54
N MET A 884 19.31 10.13 -6.75
CA MET A 884 19.34 11.38 -6.00
C MET A 884 19.34 12.59 -6.97
N GLY A 885 18.53 13.58 -6.65
CA GLY A 885 18.37 14.79 -7.44
C GLY A 885 17.37 15.74 -6.78
N PHE A 886 17.56 17.02 -7.03
CA PHE A 886 16.76 18.11 -6.48
C PHE A 886 16.46 19.17 -7.54
N GLU A 887 15.30 19.78 -7.42
CA GLU A 887 14.94 21.05 -8.04
C GLU A 887 14.81 22.10 -6.95
N LEU A 888 15.40 23.28 -7.18
CA LEU A 888 15.40 24.41 -6.25
C LEU A 888 14.64 25.54 -6.91
N LEU A 889 13.50 25.92 -6.34
CA LEU A 889 12.71 27.06 -6.81
C LEU A 889 12.99 28.27 -5.92
N LEU A 890 13.30 29.40 -6.54
CA LEU A 890 13.70 30.63 -5.84
C LEU A 890 13.48 31.87 -6.71
N HIS A 891 13.61 33.05 -6.10
CA HIS A 891 13.55 34.32 -6.81
C HIS A 891 14.74 34.48 -7.80
N PRO A 892 14.54 35.00 -9.02
CA PRO A 892 15.60 35.13 -10.03
C PRO A 892 16.82 35.93 -9.57
N ASP A 893 16.63 36.98 -8.77
CA ASP A 893 17.74 37.79 -8.22
C ASP A 893 18.69 37.00 -7.31
N ALA A 894 18.21 35.89 -6.73
CA ALA A 894 19.01 35.02 -5.88
C ALA A 894 19.66 33.85 -6.64
N VAL A 895 19.36 33.68 -7.94
CA VAL A 895 19.90 32.58 -8.74
C VAL A 895 21.41 32.68 -8.97
N PRO A 896 21.97 33.80 -9.47
CA PRO A 896 23.42 33.91 -9.66
C PRO A 896 24.25 33.64 -8.37
N PRO A 897 23.92 34.22 -7.20
CA PRO A 897 24.68 33.92 -5.98
C PRO A 897 24.49 32.48 -5.48
N LEU A 898 23.28 31.88 -5.61
CA LEU A 898 23.10 30.46 -5.27
C LEU A 898 23.93 29.56 -6.19
N TRP A 899 23.92 29.84 -7.49
CA TRP A 899 24.64 29.07 -8.51
C TRP A 899 26.14 29.03 -8.23
N GLU A 900 26.76 30.18 -7.95
CA GLU A 900 28.18 30.27 -7.59
C GLU A 900 28.49 29.56 -6.25
N GLN A 901 27.62 29.70 -5.23
CA GLN A 901 27.84 29.01 -3.95
C GLN A 901 27.77 27.48 -4.08
N LEU A 902 26.80 26.96 -4.84
CA LEU A 902 26.70 25.53 -5.12
C LEU A 902 27.92 25.01 -5.88
N LEU A 903 28.41 25.75 -6.88
CA LEU A 903 29.65 25.40 -7.59
C LEU A 903 30.86 25.43 -6.66
N ALA A 904 31.03 26.48 -5.85
CA ALA A 904 32.14 26.57 -4.91
C ALA A 904 32.19 25.39 -3.92
N ILE A 905 31.03 24.91 -3.47
CA ILE A 905 30.90 23.75 -2.56
C ILE A 905 31.08 22.42 -3.30
N GLY A 906 30.52 22.32 -4.50
CA GLY A 906 30.37 21.06 -5.22
C GLY A 906 31.50 20.73 -6.20
N GLU A 907 32.21 21.72 -6.77
CA GLU A 907 33.28 21.49 -7.75
C GLU A 907 34.38 20.55 -7.19
N PRO A 908 34.86 20.70 -5.92
CA PRO A 908 35.81 19.74 -5.32
C PRO A 908 35.25 18.32 -5.21
N GLN A 909 33.93 18.17 -5.24
CA GLN A 909 33.22 16.90 -5.18
C GLN A 909 32.84 16.36 -6.57
N GLY A 910 33.16 17.09 -7.65
CA GLY A 910 32.89 16.70 -9.03
C GLY A 910 31.61 17.30 -9.64
N LEU A 911 30.98 18.30 -8.98
CA LEU A 911 29.87 19.05 -9.57
C LEU A 911 30.32 19.79 -10.83
N ARG A 912 29.51 19.75 -11.88
CA ARG A 912 29.73 20.56 -13.09
C ARG A 912 28.44 21.26 -13.55
N PRO A 913 28.53 22.44 -14.18
CA PRO A 913 27.39 22.98 -14.93
C PRO A 913 27.10 22.09 -16.14
N ILE A 914 25.83 21.83 -16.42
CA ILE A 914 25.38 20.88 -17.43
C ILE A 914 24.46 21.55 -18.45
N GLY A 915 24.74 21.34 -19.73
CA GLY A 915 23.94 21.84 -20.83
C GLY A 915 22.82 20.89 -21.29
N LEU A 916 21.96 21.38 -22.18
CA LEU A 916 20.80 20.65 -22.70
C LEU A 916 21.15 19.35 -23.44
N GLY A 917 22.33 19.24 -24.06
CA GLY A 917 22.75 18.03 -24.75
C GLY A 917 22.96 16.85 -23.79
N ALA A 918 23.61 17.10 -22.65
CA ALA A 918 23.77 16.09 -21.61
C ALA A 918 22.43 15.73 -20.94
N ARG A 919 21.55 16.72 -20.69
CA ARG A 919 20.16 16.46 -20.27
C ARG A 919 19.47 15.45 -21.20
N ASP A 920 19.57 15.68 -22.51
CA ASP A 920 18.92 14.82 -23.51
C ASP A 920 19.48 13.40 -23.52
N SER A 921 20.80 13.25 -23.36
CA SER A 921 21.42 11.93 -23.24
C SER A 921 21.01 11.19 -21.95
N LEU A 922 20.98 11.89 -20.80
CA LEU A 922 20.64 11.32 -19.50
C LEU A 922 19.18 10.85 -19.44
N ARG A 923 18.24 11.64 -19.99
CA ARG A 923 16.82 11.27 -20.05
C ARG A 923 16.59 10.10 -21.01
N THR A 924 17.28 10.07 -22.16
CA THR A 924 17.18 8.98 -23.13
C THR A 924 17.68 7.68 -22.54
N GLU A 925 18.84 7.72 -21.86
CA GLU A 925 19.36 6.57 -21.12
C GLU A 925 18.45 6.17 -19.96
N ALA A 926 17.81 7.10 -19.27
CA ALA A 926 16.84 6.77 -18.24
C ALA A 926 15.55 6.13 -18.79
N GLY A 927 15.30 6.25 -20.10
CA GLY A 927 14.05 5.92 -20.76
C GLY A 927 12.93 6.92 -20.43
N LEU A 928 13.26 8.16 -20.08
CA LEU A 928 12.27 9.19 -19.81
C LEU A 928 11.83 9.86 -21.14
N PRO A 929 10.52 10.02 -21.37
CA PRO A 929 10.02 10.67 -22.57
C PRO A 929 10.29 12.17 -22.52
N LEU A 930 10.39 12.79 -23.69
CA LEU A 930 10.48 14.23 -23.84
C LEU A 930 9.32 14.74 -24.69
N TYR A 931 8.75 15.88 -24.28
CA TYR A 931 7.76 16.61 -25.07
C TYR A 931 8.31 16.94 -26.47
N GLY A 932 7.50 16.72 -27.50
CA GLY A 932 7.87 16.85 -28.92
C GLY A 932 8.55 15.61 -29.52
N HIS A 933 8.91 14.61 -28.71
CA HIS A 933 9.53 13.36 -29.15
C HIS A 933 8.67 12.14 -28.79
N GLU A 934 8.59 11.79 -27.50
CA GLU A 934 7.83 10.64 -26.99
C GLU A 934 6.51 11.04 -26.33
N LEU A 935 6.20 12.34 -26.32
CA LEU A 935 4.95 12.94 -25.84
C LEU A 935 4.58 14.07 -26.81
N GLU A 936 3.36 14.06 -27.35
CA GLU A 936 2.97 14.97 -28.45
C GLU A 936 3.93 14.86 -29.67
N GLY A 937 3.73 15.68 -30.70
CA GLY A 937 4.52 15.64 -31.94
C GLY A 937 3.84 14.84 -33.07
N PRO A 938 4.55 14.54 -34.17
CA PRO A 938 3.97 13.93 -35.38
C PRO A 938 3.30 12.56 -35.16
N LEU A 939 3.66 11.89 -34.07
CA LEU A 939 3.11 10.58 -33.67
C LEU A 939 1.90 10.67 -32.71
N ASP A 940 1.55 11.86 -32.22
CA ASP A 940 0.48 12.10 -31.23
C ASP A 940 0.48 11.10 -30.07
N LEU A 941 1.69 10.82 -29.54
CA LEU A 941 1.87 9.81 -28.50
C LEU A 941 1.21 10.22 -27.20
N ARG A 942 0.39 9.32 -26.65
CA ARG A 942 -0.32 9.52 -25.40
C ARG A 942 0.50 9.02 -24.21
N PRO A 943 0.18 9.43 -22.97
CA PRO A 943 0.97 9.02 -21.81
C PRO A 943 1.12 7.50 -21.65
N ASP A 944 0.09 6.73 -21.96
CA ASP A 944 0.14 5.28 -21.91
C ASP A 944 1.07 4.69 -22.98
N ASP A 945 1.09 5.25 -24.20
CA ASP A 945 2.07 4.91 -25.26
C ASP A 945 3.51 5.02 -24.75
N ALA A 946 3.81 6.12 -24.05
CA ALA A 946 5.11 6.44 -23.50
C ALA A 946 5.52 5.59 -22.28
N GLY A 947 4.62 4.75 -21.75
CA GLY A 947 4.84 3.93 -20.55
C GLY A 947 4.45 4.62 -19.23
N PHE A 948 3.66 5.69 -19.30
CA PHE A 948 3.24 6.54 -18.18
C PHE A 948 1.76 6.35 -17.78
N ALA A 949 1.13 5.25 -18.18
CA ALA A 949 -0.25 4.92 -17.79
C ALA A 949 -0.46 4.98 -16.25
N GLY A 950 0.58 4.66 -15.46
CA GLY A 950 0.54 4.78 -14.01
C GLY A 950 0.36 6.20 -13.46
N TYR A 951 0.51 7.25 -14.27
CA TYR A 951 0.28 8.67 -13.94
C TYR A 951 -1.06 9.20 -14.49
N VAL A 952 -1.83 8.35 -15.19
CA VAL A 952 -3.17 8.66 -15.69
C VAL A 952 -4.19 7.92 -14.83
N LYS A 953 -4.85 8.63 -13.92
CA LYS A 953 -5.76 8.04 -12.93
C LYS A 953 -7.17 7.94 -13.51
N LEU A 954 -7.36 6.95 -14.38
CA LEU A 954 -8.66 6.63 -14.98
C LEU A 954 -9.76 6.36 -13.93
N HIS A 955 -9.40 6.09 -12.67
CA HIS A 955 -10.39 5.96 -11.60
C HIS A 955 -11.02 7.29 -11.16
N LYS A 956 -10.47 8.43 -11.54
CA LYS A 956 -11.10 9.72 -11.23
C LYS A 956 -12.43 9.83 -11.99
N PRO A 957 -13.49 10.41 -11.41
CA PRO A 957 -14.78 10.47 -12.09
C PRO A 957 -14.76 11.33 -13.35
N PHE A 958 -13.96 12.39 -13.32
CA PHE A 958 -13.70 13.21 -14.49
C PHE A 958 -12.29 13.83 -14.42
N PHE A 959 -11.64 13.90 -15.58
CA PHE A 959 -10.58 14.86 -15.90
C PHE A 959 -10.62 15.08 -17.42
N ILE A 960 -10.14 16.23 -17.88
CA ILE A 960 -10.18 16.56 -19.31
C ILE A 960 -9.35 15.53 -20.10
N GLY A 961 -9.94 14.94 -21.14
CA GLY A 961 -9.30 13.90 -21.94
C GLY A 961 -9.43 12.47 -21.39
N ARG A 962 -10.02 12.26 -20.21
CA ARG A 962 -10.18 10.93 -19.59
C ARG A 962 -10.77 9.89 -20.52
N ARG A 963 -11.92 10.22 -21.14
CA ARG A 963 -12.63 9.31 -22.03
C ARG A 963 -11.78 8.93 -23.24
N ALA A 964 -11.11 9.93 -23.83
CA ALA A 964 -10.20 9.70 -24.95
C ALA A 964 -9.04 8.77 -24.56
N CYS A 965 -8.49 8.87 -23.34
CA CYS A 965 -7.48 7.93 -22.85
C CYS A 965 -8.02 6.50 -22.75
N ILE A 966 -9.27 6.30 -22.29
CA ILE A 966 -9.91 4.97 -22.21
C ILE A 966 -10.10 4.39 -23.62
N GLU A 967 -10.66 5.19 -24.53
CA GLU A 967 -10.93 4.78 -25.92
C GLU A 967 -9.63 4.42 -26.67
N HIS A 968 -8.57 5.21 -26.48
CA HIS A 968 -7.26 4.92 -27.07
C HIS A 968 -6.59 3.69 -26.48
N GLY A 969 -6.59 3.57 -25.14
CA GLY A 969 -6.00 2.41 -24.48
C GLY A 969 -6.62 1.09 -24.95
N ALA A 970 -7.92 1.07 -25.26
CA ALA A 970 -8.62 -0.10 -25.80
C ALA A 970 -8.23 -0.47 -27.24
N GLN A 971 -7.73 0.49 -28.03
CA GLN A 971 -7.35 0.31 -29.45
C GLN A 971 -5.84 0.30 -29.68
N ARG A 972 -5.05 0.52 -28.63
CA ARG A 972 -3.60 0.72 -28.70
C ARG A 972 -2.87 -0.56 -29.12
N GLN A 973 -2.07 -0.47 -30.18
CA GLN A 973 -1.25 -1.59 -30.71
C GLN A 973 0.26 -1.37 -30.58
N MET A 974 0.67 -0.15 -30.24
CA MET A 974 2.06 0.28 -30.25
C MET A 974 2.49 0.75 -28.86
N ALA A 975 3.79 0.80 -28.60
CA ALA A 975 4.36 1.27 -27.34
C ALA A 975 5.79 1.77 -27.50
N VAL A 976 6.20 2.69 -26.64
CA VAL A 976 7.60 3.12 -26.58
C VAL A 976 8.43 2.07 -25.83
N ILE A 977 9.49 1.60 -26.47
CA ILE A 977 10.53 0.75 -25.89
C ILE A 977 11.81 1.55 -25.61
N ARG A 978 12.70 0.97 -24.82
CA ARG A 978 14.10 1.38 -24.74
C ARG A 978 14.96 0.28 -25.38
N PHE A 979 15.92 0.64 -26.21
CA PHE A 979 16.81 -0.30 -26.87
C PHE A 979 18.28 0.12 -26.72
N ARG A 980 19.18 -0.84 -26.84
CA ARG A 980 20.63 -0.60 -26.91
C ARG A 980 21.18 -1.23 -28.18
N ILE A 981 22.04 -0.51 -28.87
CA ILE A 981 22.78 -1.00 -30.04
C ILE A 981 23.94 -1.86 -29.56
N GLY A 982 24.13 -3.03 -30.18
CA GLY A 982 25.16 -3.99 -29.76
C GLY A 982 26.59 -3.53 -30.00
N GLU A 983 26.83 -2.82 -31.10
CA GLU A 983 28.15 -2.39 -31.55
C GLU A 983 28.45 -0.92 -31.21
N LYS A 984 29.72 -0.61 -30.90
CA LYS A 984 30.20 0.76 -30.70
C LYS A 984 30.69 1.36 -32.02
N GLY A 985 30.62 2.70 -32.13
CA GLY A 985 31.16 3.43 -33.29
C GLY A 985 30.25 3.42 -34.53
N VAL A 986 29.03 2.91 -34.42
CA VAL A 986 28.03 2.96 -35.49
C VAL A 986 27.33 4.32 -35.56
N ARG A 987 26.68 4.61 -36.69
CA ARG A 987 25.90 5.86 -36.87
C ARG A 987 24.81 5.95 -35.81
N VAL A 988 24.69 7.11 -35.16
CA VAL A 988 23.61 7.41 -34.21
C VAL A 988 22.24 7.32 -34.94
N PRO A 989 21.34 6.42 -34.49
CA PRO A 989 19.97 6.42 -34.95
C PRO A 989 19.30 7.79 -34.77
N LYS A 990 18.61 8.25 -35.80
CA LYS A 990 17.86 9.50 -35.78
C LYS A 990 16.37 9.23 -35.56
N PRO A 991 15.61 10.22 -35.05
CA PRO A 991 14.15 10.13 -35.08
C PRO A 991 13.66 9.75 -36.47
N GLU A 992 12.63 8.91 -36.52
CA GLU A 992 12.01 8.35 -37.73
C GLU A 992 12.80 7.26 -38.47
N ASP A 993 14.03 6.94 -38.05
CA ASP A 993 14.74 5.74 -38.54
C ASP A 993 13.89 4.49 -38.28
N VAL A 994 13.90 3.55 -39.23
CA VAL A 994 12.95 2.43 -39.27
C VAL A 994 13.43 1.31 -38.36
N VAL A 995 12.52 0.77 -37.54
CA VAL A 995 12.79 -0.40 -36.70
C VAL A 995 12.12 -1.63 -37.33
N VAL A 996 12.88 -2.72 -37.47
CA VAL A 996 12.39 -3.99 -38.02
C VAL A 996 12.66 -5.17 -37.08
N ASP A 997 11.89 -6.25 -37.25
CA ASP A 997 12.13 -7.54 -36.57
C ASP A 997 13.27 -8.36 -37.23
N GLY A 998 13.56 -9.53 -36.68
CA GLY A 998 14.57 -10.46 -37.23
C GLY A 998 14.25 -11.03 -38.62
N HIS A 999 13.06 -10.79 -39.15
CA HIS A 999 12.65 -11.16 -40.51
C HIS A 999 12.63 -9.96 -41.47
N GLY A 1000 13.06 -8.78 -41.01
CA GLY A 1000 13.08 -7.55 -41.81
C GLY A 1000 11.72 -6.86 -41.95
N ARG A 1001 10.71 -7.24 -41.15
CA ARG A 1001 9.40 -6.56 -41.17
C ARG A 1001 9.46 -5.28 -40.37
N VAL A 1002 8.92 -4.19 -40.91
CA VAL A 1002 8.78 -2.93 -40.19
C VAL A 1002 7.84 -3.10 -39.00
N ILE A 1003 8.35 -2.81 -37.80
CA ILE A 1003 7.62 -2.91 -36.54
C ILE A 1003 7.50 -1.55 -35.83
N GLY A 1004 8.18 -0.51 -36.31
CA GLY A 1004 8.10 0.82 -35.70
C GLY A 1004 9.17 1.79 -36.19
N GLN A 1005 9.39 2.85 -35.41
CA GLN A 1005 10.41 3.85 -35.70
C GLN A 1005 11.09 4.38 -34.44
N VAL A 1006 12.34 4.83 -34.59
CA VAL A 1006 13.13 5.47 -33.53
C VAL A 1006 12.53 6.84 -33.20
N THR A 1007 12.50 7.19 -31.92
CA THR A 1007 12.03 8.49 -31.43
C THR A 1007 13.18 9.34 -30.88
N SER A 1008 14.17 8.70 -30.24
CA SER A 1008 15.38 9.35 -29.73
C SER A 1008 16.54 8.37 -29.57
N CYS A 1009 17.78 8.85 -29.64
CA CYS A 1009 18.97 8.07 -29.37
C CYS A 1009 20.13 8.95 -28.92
N ALA A 1010 20.90 8.46 -27.95
CA ALA A 1010 22.08 9.12 -27.41
C ALA A 1010 23.12 8.10 -26.93
N LEU A 1011 24.32 8.58 -26.59
CA LEU A 1011 25.33 7.78 -25.91
C LEU A 1011 24.94 7.57 -24.44
N ASP A 1012 25.18 6.35 -23.94
CA ASP A 1012 25.05 6.00 -22.53
C ASP A 1012 26.39 6.03 -21.78
N SER A 1013 26.33 5.77 -20.47
CA SER A 1013 27.51 5.78 -19.59
C SER A 1013 28.60 4.75 -19.96
N ASP A 1014 28.29 3.72 -20.75
CA ASP A 1014 29.28 2.73 -21.21
C ASP A 1014 29.80 3.06 -22.62
N GLY A 1015 29.37 4.18 -23.21
CA GLY A 1015 29.69 4.59 -24.57
C GLY A 1015 28.98 3.76 -25.65
N HIS A 1016 27.89 3.06 -25.31
CA HIS A 1016 27.00 2.45 -26.30
C HIS A 1016 25.88 3.43 -26.68
N LEU A 1017 25.26 3.21 -27.83
CA LEU A 1017 24.08 3.95 -28.22
C LEU A 1017 22.84 3.32 -27.58
N VAL A 1018 22.11 4.14 -26.83
CA VAL A 1018 20.84 3.80 -26.22
C VAL A 1018 19.76 4.70 -26.81
N GLY A 1019 18.60 4.15 -27.11
CA GLY A 1019 17.51 4.90 -27.72
C GLY A 1019 16.14 4.47 -27.24
N GLN A 1020 15.14 5.23 -27.69
CA GLN A 1020 13.74 4.92 -27.57
C GLN A 1020 13.13 4.77 -28.96
N ALA A 1021 12.16 3.88 -29.09
CA ALA A 1021 11.45 3.64 -30.34
C ALA A 1021 9.97 3.35 -30.06
N TYR A 1022 9.08 3.79 -30.94
CA TYR A 1022 7.67 3.47 -30.91
C TYR A 1022 7.41 2.27 -31.82
N VAL A 1023 7.11 1.13 -31.21
CA VAL A 1023 7.04 -0.18 -31.90
C VAL A 1023 5.77 -0.94 -31.55
N ASP A 1024 5.43 -1.94 -32.37
CA ASP A 1024 4.34 -2.87 -32.11
C ASP A 1024 4.52 -3.58 -30.76
N GLN A 1025 3.45 -3.62 -29.96
CA GLN A 1025 3.47 -4.15 -28.59
C GLN A 1025 4.01 -5.58 -28.49
N ARG A 1026 3.87 -6.39 -29.55
CA ARG A 1026 4.38 -7.77 -29.62
C ARG A 1026 5.90 -7.86 -29.50
N HIS A 1027 6.62 -6.76 -29.72
CA HIS A 1027 8.09 -6.70 -29.72
C HIS A 1027 8.66 -5.89 -28.53
N THR A 1028 7.87 -5.66 -27.49
CA THR A 1028 8.25 -4.80 -26.34
C THR A 1028 8.97 -5.54 -25.21
N ALA A 1029 9.04 -6.87 -25.28
CA ALA A 1029 9.64 -7.67 -24.23
C ALA A 1029 11.16 -7.42 -24.13
N GLU A 1030 11.67 -7.26 -22.91
CA GLU A 1030 13.10 -7.16 -22.65
C GLU A 1030 13.82 -8.40 -23.21
N GLY A 1031 14.93 -8.16 -23.92
CA GLY A 1031 15.69 -9.21 -24.61
C GLY A 1031 15.32 -9.42 -26.07
N THR A 1032 14.20 -8.86 -26.56
CA THR A 1032 13.80 -8.96 -27.97
C THR A 1032 14.87 -8.33 -28.88
N GLU A 1033 15.26 -9.03 -29.94
CA GLU A 1033 16.19 -8.54 -30.95
C GLU A 1033 15.45 -7.74 -32.01
N ILE A 1034 16.00 -6.57 -32.34
CA ILE A 1034 15.44 -5.63 -33.32
C ILE A 1034 16.58 -5.03 -34.15
N ASN A 1035 16.27 -4.56 -35.35
CA ASN A 1035 17.25 -3.94 -36.24
C ASN A 1035 16.82 -2.52 -36.59
N VAL A 1036 17.77 -1.59 -36.61
CA VAL A 1036 17.53 -0.17 -36.90
C VAL A 1036 18.11 0.19 -38.25
N PHE A 1037 17.25 0.55 -39.19
CA PHE A 1037 17.61 1.02 -40.53
C PHE A 1037 17.62 2.55 -40.56
N PRO A 1038 18.78 3.18 -40.85
CA PRO A 1038 18.83 4.61 -41.04
C PRO A 1038 17.99 5.03 -42.25
N ARG A 1039 17.18 6.08 -42.13
CA ARG A 1039 16.60 6.71 -43.32
C ARG A 1039 17.74 7.29 -44.17
N PRO A 1040 17.81 6.96 -45.48
CA PRO A 1040 18.81 7.51 -46.37
C PRO A 1040 18.48 8.97 -46.70
N ASN A 1041 19.50 9.84 -46.70
CA ASN A 1041 19.43 11.13 -47.41
C ASN A 1041 19.71 10.81 -48.89
N ARG A 1042 18.76 10.97 -49.82
CA ARG A 1042 18.95 10.66 -51.26
C ARG A 1042 20.00 11.59 -51.89
N GLU A 1043 20.97 11.07 -52.67
CA GLU A 1043 20.82 10.71 -54.09
C GLU A 1043 21.34 9.29 -54.51
N ASP A 1044 22.01 8.53 -53.63
CA ASP A 1044 22.73 7.29 -54.04
C ASP A 1044 21.99 5.94 -53.81
N TRP A 1045 20.80 5.93 -53.20
CA TRP A 1045 20.10 4.70 -52.75
C TRP A 1045 19.11 4.11 -53.79
N ASP A 1046 18.90 4.78 -54.93
CA ASP A 1046 17.86 4.39 -55.89
C ASP A 1046 18.22 3.24 -56.82
N LYS A 1047 19.40 2.58 -56.65
CA LYS A 1047 19.74 1.36 -57.39
C LYS A 1047 18.95 0.17 -56.84
N PRO A 1048 18.09 -0.47 -57.64
CA PRO A 1048 17.44 -1.73 -57.27
C PRO A 1048 18.47 -2.82 -56.93
N TYR A 1049 18.11 -3.76 -56.04
CA TYR A 1049 19.04 -4.82 -55.58
C TYR A 1049 19.64 -5.66 -56.72
N ASP A 1050 18.93 -5.78 -57.84
CA ASP A 1050 19.35 -6.46 -59.07
C ASP A 1050 20.31 -5.64 -59.96
N MET A 1051 20.60 -4.39 -59.60
CA MET A 1051 21.50 -3.47 -60.32
C MET A 1051 22.74 -3.07 -59.51
N LEU A 1052 23.02 -3.78 -58.40
CA LEU A 1052 24.20 -3.51 -57.57
C LEU A 1052 25.48 -4.05 -58.21
N GLU A 1053 26.52 -3.22 -58.25
CA GLU A 1053 27.84 -3.56 -58.76
C GLU A 1053 28.89 -3.62 -57.63
N VAL A 1054 30.01 -4.31 -57.88
CA VAL A 1054 31.13 -4.37 -56.92
C VAL A 1054 31.67 -2.96 -56.66
N GLY A 1055 31.56 -2.50 -55.41
CA GLY A 1055 31.96 -1.16 -54.99
C GLY A 1055 30.80 -0.24 -54.59
N ASP A 1056 29.55 -0.63 -54.91
CA ASP A 1056 28.36 0.08 -54.43
C ASP A 1056 28.25 0.02 -52.90
N LYS A 1057 27.81 1.13 -52.29
CA LYS A 1057 27.62 1.23 -50.83
C LYS A 1057 26.15 1.02 -50.48
N LEU A 1058 25.89 0.01 -49.65
CA LEU A 1058 24.57 -0.21 -49.04
C LEU A 1058 24.52 0.33 -47.62
N VAL A 1059 23.37 0.87 -47.23
CA VAL A 1059 23.08 1.18 -45.83
C VAL A 1059 22.74 -0.12 -45.12
N LEU A 1060 23.61 -0.53 -44.19
CA LEU A 1060 23.35 -1.66 -43.31
C LEU A 1060 22.53 -1.21 -42.10
N HIS A 1061 21.78 -2.15 -41.52
CA HIS A 1061 21.12 -1.93 -40.24
C HIS A 1061 22.12 -2.02 -39.10
N SER A 1062 21.76 -1.41 -37.98
CA SER A 1062 22.42 -1.63 -36.70
C SER A 1062 21.61 -2.63 -35.88
N GLU A 1063 22.24 -3.70 -35.42
CA GLU A 1063 21.61 -4.66 -34.51
C GLU A 1063 21.41 -4.03 -33.11
N ALA A 1064 20.21 -4.19 -32.57
CA ALA A 1064 19.83 -3.70 -31.27
C ALA A 1064 19.02 -4.73 -30.48
N ARG A 1065 19.00 -4.54 -29.16
CA ARG A 1065 18.20 -5.34 -28.25
C ARG A 1065 17.32 -4.44 -27.40
N VAL A 1066 16.07 -4.85 -27.23
CA VAL A 1066 15.15 -4.23 -26.27
C VAL A 1066 15.69 -4.46 -24.87
N ILE A 1067 15.84 -3.39 -24.11
CA ILE A 1067 16.29 -3.42 -22.72
C ILE A 1067 15.17 -2.92 -21.80
N GLN A 1068 15.35 -3.05 -20.49
CA GLN A 1068 14.36 -2.57 -19.53
C GLN A 1068 13.94 -1.11 -19.80
N ARG A 1069 12.63 -0.89 -19.97
CA ARG A 1069 12.01 0.38 -20.38
C ARG A 1069 12.52 1.60 -19.62
N PHE A 1070 12.63 1.49 -18.30
CA PHE A 1070 13.15 2.51 -17.41
C PHE A 1070 14.39 1.98 -16.71
N LEU A 1071 15.43 2.80 -16.62
CA LEU A 1071 16.68 2.44 -15.95
C LEU A 1071 16.42 2.00 -14.51
N ARG A 1072 16.97 0.83 -14.11
CA ARG A 1072 17.01 0.43 -12.70
C ARG A 1072 17.92 1.40 -11.97
N ARG A 1073 17.34 2.12 -11.04
CA ARG A 1073 18.09 2.99 -10.13
C ARG A 1073 18.86 2.05 -9.21
N ARG A 1074 20.19 2.06 -9.34
CA ARG A 1074 21.11 1.27 -8.52
C ARG A 1074 21.09 1.76 -7.08
#